data_AF-A0A6N2DYE4-F1
#
_entry.id   AF-A0A6N2DYE4-F1
#
_cell.length_a   1.000
_cell.length_b   1.000
_cell.length_c   1.000
_cell.angle_alpha   90.00
_cell.angle_beta   90.00
_cell.angle_gamma   90.00
#
_symmetry.space_group_name_H-M   'P 1'
#
loop_
_entity.id
_entity.type
_entity.pdbx_description
1 polymer ?
#
loop_
_entity_poly.entity_id
_entity_poly.type
_entity_poly.pdbx_seq_one_letter_code
_entity_poly.pdbx_strand_id
1 'polypeptide(L)'
;MDIAMIGSGYVGLVSGACFSEFGVNVVCVDKDAGKIDRLRRGEIPIFEPGLDALVAGNVQAGRLRFSTDLAQSVKGTDAVFIAVGTPSRRGDGHADLSYVYAAAEEIATAMDGYTVVVNKSTVPVGTGDEVERLIRRVRPDADFDVVSNPEFLREGSAINDFMRPDRVVIGTESERAREVMRQLYRVLYLIETPIVFTSRTSSELIKYAANAFLATKITFINEMADLCEQVSADVHDVARGIGLDGRIGRKFLHAGPGYGGSCFPKDTLALARTARDSGSPVRIVETVVDINDQRKQRMADKIIATCGGSVAGKTIAVLGLTFKPNTDDMRDAPSLGIVPVLQKGGARIRAFDPEGMHEAKALLSDVTWCDDAYDCLEEADAVAILTEWNEFRALDLDRVKGLLKAPVMIDLRNVYEPAEMAAAGFTYVSVGRPALPPTSGPAAKTVVYGPAAVHPSILREYDVRGIVGDTLTVEDVYAIGRAFATLARQQNRQSVAVGYDGRLTSPLLEKTLVDGLVDGGMTVHRIGLAPTPMLYFATKHLGTDAGMSVTGSHNPPDYNGIKMTLGGRSFFGQDIQALGRLARSGDFTAGRGRWEACSVDDAYVARLAGDMVSGRPLNVAWDPGNGAAAAVLQKLCRSLPGRHVLINDRVDGRFPAHHPDPTVEANLAQLKEVVAAEGCDLGIALDGDGDRIGVVDHLGRVLWGDQLLVILAGPVLAECPGAAVIADVKSSQVFFDEIARLGGKPVMSRTGHSLIKSLMAETGAPLAGEMSGHIFFAHRYYGFDDALYAAVRLLAILAGSDKSLADMKDALPAMINTPEIRIDCADERKFTVVEEVRARLAANANGLRVDDVDGVRVTGPDGWWLLRASNTQPVLVGRCEAADALGLDRQVAALTDALRASGVAAPVDLIKPGA
;
A
#
# COMPACT_ATOMS: atom_id res chain seq x y z
N MET A 1 6.21 -23.57 -27.56
CA MET A 1 5.61 -24.71 -26.85
C MET A 1 4.14 -24.68 -27.14
N ASP A 2 3.58 -25.83 -27.46
CA ASP A 2 2.16 -26.01 -27.80
C ASP A 2 1.53 -26.93 -26.75
N ILE A 3 0.46 -26.47 -26.11
CA ILE A 3 -0.25 -27.23 -25.07
C ILE A 3 -1.75 -27.35 -25.37
N ALA A 4 -2.31 -28.51 -25.02
CA ALA A 4 -3.75 -28.69 -24.97
C ALA A 4 -4.23 -28.68 -23.52
N MET A 5 -5.30 -27.94 -23.23
CA MET A 5 -5.92 -27.83 -21.92
C MET A 5 -7.32 -28.43 -21.95
N ILE A 6 -7.47 -29.65 -21.41
CA ILE A 6 -8.73 -30.38 -21.42
C ILE A 6 -9.56 -30.00 -20.19
N GLY A 7 -10.68 -29.33 -20.43
CA GLY A 7 -11.52 -28.69 -19.44
C GLY A 7 -11.39 -27.17 -19.49
N SER A 8 -12.50 -26.46 -19.67
CA SER A 8 -12.55 -24.98 -19.67
C SER A 8 -13.37 -24.42 -18.49
N GLY A 9 -13.38 -25.16 -17.38
CA GLY A 9 -13.82 -24.63 -16.09
C GLY A 9 -12.76 -23.72 -15.47
N TYR A 10 -12.98 -23.33 -14.21
CA TYR A 10 -12.12 -22.38 -13.49
C TYR A 10 -10.62 -22.67 -13.61
N VAL A 11 -10.18 -23.88 -13.26
CA VAL A 11 -8.77 -24.27 -13.30
C VAL A 11 -8.20 -24.24 -14.72
N GLY A 12 -8.91 -24.86 -15.67
CA GLY A 12 -8.42 -25.04 -17.03
C GLY A 12 -8.39 -23.75 -17.84
N LEU A 13 -9.47 -22.96 -17.80
CA LEU A 13 -9.54 -21.70 -18.54
C LEU A 13 -8.53 -20.68 -18.03
N VAL A 14 -8.43 -20.49 -16.71
CA VAL A 14 -7.44 -19.55 -16.13
C VAL A 14 -6.03 -19.99 -16.43
N SER A 15 -5.69 -21.27 -16.19
CA SER A 15 -4.33 -21.76 -16.46
C SER A 15 -3.96 -21.63 -17.93
N GLY A 16 -4.90 -21.96 -18.83
CA GLY A 16 -4.70 -21.82 -20.27
C GLY A 16 -4.48 -20.38 -20.70
N ALA A 17 -5.31 -19.45 -20.23
CA ALA A 17 -5.16 -18.03 -20.51
C ALA A 17 -3.84 -17.48 -19.98
N CYS A 18 -3.47 -17.80 -18.73
CA CYS A 18 -2.21 -17.33 -18.15
C CYS A 18 -0.97 -17.92 -18.83
N PHE A 19 -0.97 -19.20 -19.23
CA PHE A 19 0.13 -19.75 -20.04
C PHE A 19 0.25 -19.02 -21.38
N SER A 20 -0.87 -18.70 -22.02
CA SER A 20 -0.85 -18.00 -23.31
C SER A 20 -0.27 -16.58 -23.24
N GLU A 21 -0.42 -15.92 -22.09
CA GLU A 21 0.17 -14.61 -21.82
C GLU A 21 1.70 -14.63 -21.88
N PHE A 22 2.33 -15.75 -21.48
CA PHE A 22 3.78 -15.94 -21.56
C PHE A 22 4.26 -16.49 -22.90
N GLY A 23 3.43 -16.43 -23.95
CA GLY A 23 3.82 -16.82 -25.31
C GLY A 23 3.64 -18.31 -25.62
N VAL A 24 3.00 -19.08 -24.75
CA VAL A 24 2.65 -20.49 -25.03
C VAL A 24 1.44 -20.54 -25.97
N ASN A 25 1.45 -21.42 -26.96
CA ASN A 25 0.26 -21.66 -27.77
C ASN A 25 -0.64 -22.64 -27.04
N VAL A 26 -1.88 -22.23 -26.75
CA VAL A 26 -2.82 -22.98 -25.93
C VAL A 26 -4.11 -23.23 -26.69
N VAL A 27 -4.58 -24.48 -26.67
CA VAL A 27 -5.94 -24.83 -27.07
C VAL A 27 -6.72 -25.35 -25.87
N CYS A 28 -7.72 -24.59 -25.42
CA CYS A 28 -8.67 -25.04 -24.42
C CYS A 28 -9.77 -25.89 -25.08
N VAL A 29 -9.94 -27.12 -24.60
CA VAL A 29 -10.87 -28.11 -25.13
C VAL A 29 -11.95 -28.43 -24.12
N ASP A 30 -13.21 -28.41 -24.53
CA ASP A 30 -14.34 -28.81 -23.69
C ASP A 30 -15.40 -29.54 -24.52
N LYS A 31 -16.12 -30.48 -23.89
CA LYS A 31 -17.21 -31.22 -24.56
C LYS A 31 -18.48 -30.38 -24.68
N ASP A 32 -18.62 -29.36 -23.83
CA ASP A 32 -19.73 -28.43 -23.87
C ASP A 32 -19.56 -27.44 -25.04
N ALA A 33 -20.22 -27.75 -26.16
CA ALA A 33 -20.21 -26.90 -27.34
C ALA A 33 -20.76 -25.49 -27.06
N GLY A 34 -21.78 -25.37 -26.20
CA GLY A 34 -22.34 -24.08 -25.82
C GLY A 34 -21.31 -23.21 -25.09
N LYS A 35 -20.56 -23.81 -24.16
CA LYS A 35 -19.46 -23.13 -23.44
C LYS A 35 -18.34 -22.69 -24.39
N ILE A 36 -17.93 -23.55 -25.32
CA ILE A 36 -16.91 -23.22 -26.33
C ILE A 36 -17.39 -22.09 -27.25
N ASP A 37 -18.65 -22.11 -27.68
CA ASP A 37 -19.20 -21.06 -28.54
C ASP A 37 -19.30 -19.72 -27.82
N ARG A 38 -19.63 -19.70 -26.52
CA ARG A 38 -19.55 -18.49 -25.68
C ARG A 38 -18.11 -17.96 -25.62
N LEU A 39 -17.14 -18.82 -25.32
CA LEU A 39 -15.73 -18.44 -25.24
C LEU A 39 -15.20 -17.87 -26.57
N ARG A 40 -15.61 -18.43 -27.70
CA ARG A 40 -15.27 -17.91 -29.04
C ARG A 40 -15.86 -16.53 -29.34
N ARG A 41 -16.97 -16.16 -28.68
CA ARG A 41 -17.55 -14.81 -28.73
C ARG A 41 -16.97 -13.86 -27.68
N GLY A 42 -16.00 -14.31 -26.88
CA GLY A 42 -15.43 -13.52 -25.78
C GLY A 42 -16.28 -13.51 -24.51
N GLU A 43 -17.33 -14.33 -24.43
CA GLU A 43 -18.18 -14.47 -23.24
C GLU A 43 -17.53 -15.49 -22.27
N ILE A 44 -17.11 -15.02 -21.10
CA ILE A 44 -16.43 -15.86 -20.10
C ILE A 44 -17.46 -16.63 -19.26
N PRO A 45 -17.37 -17.97 -19.17
CA PRO A 45 -18.37 -18.83 -18.55
C PRO A 45 -18.25 -18.96 -17.02
N ILE A 46 -17.36 -18.18 -16.40
CA ILE A 46 -17.01 -18.19 -14.98
C ILE A 46 -16.71 -16.75 -14.55
N PHE A 47 -16.81 -16.46 -13.25
CA PHE A 47 -16.34 -15.20 -12.70
C PHE A 47 -14.88 -15.30 -12.24
N GLU A 48 -13.99 -14.54 -12.89
CA GLU A 48 -12.61 -14.32 -12.42
C GLU A 48 -12.17 -12.90 -12.82
N PRO A 49 -11.84 -12.02 -11.86
CA PRO A 49 -11.48 -10.64 -12.16
C PRO A 49 -10.33 -10.50 -13.16
N GLY A 50 -10.59 -9.87 -14.32
CA GLY A 50 -9.61 -9.61 -15.38
C GLY A 50 -9.41 -10.76 -16.38
N LEU A 51 -10.13 -11.88 -16.25
CA LEU A 51 -10.00 -13.02 -17.16
C LEU A 51 -10.52 -12.72 -18.57
N ASP A 52 -11.57 -11.90 -18.67
CA ASP A 52 -12.14 -11.41 -19.93
C ASP A 52 -11.10 -10.70 -20.79
N ALA A 53 -10.39 -9.73 -20.21
CA ALA A 53 -9.33 -8.98 -20.89
C ALA A 53 -8.15 -9.90 -21.27
N LEU A 54 -7.74 -10.79 -20.36
CA LEU A 54 -6.65 -11.74 -20.57
C LEU A 54 -6.95 -12.72 -21.72
N VAL A 55 -8.16 -13.28 -21.75
CA VAL A 55 -8.62 -14.17 -22.82
C VAL A 55 -8.70 -13.42 -24.14
N ALA A 56 -9.33 -12.24 -24.16
CA ALA A 56 -9.48 -11.44 -25.38
C ALA A 56 -8.12 -11.10 -26.01
N GLY A 57 -7.16 -10.63 -25.21
CA GLY A 57 -5.82 -10.29 -25.68
C GLY A 57 -5.07 -11.48 -26.29
N ASN A 58 -5.16 -12.66 -25.67
CA ASN A 58 -4.45 -13.85 -26.15
C ASN A 58 -5.13 -14.56 -27.33
N VAL A 59 -6.46 -14.46 -27.44
CA VAL A 59 -7.19 -14.87 -28.64
C VAL A 59 -6.82 -13.97 -29.81
N GLN A 60 -6.81 -12.64 -29.62
CA GLN A 60 -6.40 -11.68 -30.64
C GLN A 60 -4.94 -11.91 -31.10
N ALA A 61 -4.05 -12.25 -30.17
CA ALA A 61 -2.67 -12.59 -30.47
C ALA A 61 -2.49 -13.96 -31.14
N GLY A 62 -3.56 -14.74 -31.31
CA GLY A 62 -3.54 -16.05 -31.94
C GLY A 62 -2.94 -17.18 -31.09
N ARG A 63 -2.64 -16.90 -29.81
CA ARG A 63 -1.99 -17.81 -28.85
C ARG A 63 -2.97 -18.63 -28.02
N LEU A 64 -4.22 -18.17 -27.88
CA LEU A 64 -5.29 -18.92 -27.19
C LEU A 64 -6.41 -19.26 -28.17
N ARG A 65 -6.85 -20.52 -28.18
CA ARG A 65 -7.95 -21.01 -29.01
C ARG A 65 -8.88 -21.93 -28.23
N PHE A 66 -10.11 -22.05 -28.70
CA PHE A 66 -11.16 -22.89 -28.10
C PHE A 66 -11.67 -23.93 -29.09
N SER A 67 -11.76 -25.19 -28.66
CA SER A 67 -12.17 -26.32 -29.50
C SER A 67 -13.06 -27.32 -28.76
N THR A 68 -13.88 -28.04 -29.52
CA THR A 68 -14.56 -29.26 -29.05
C THR A 68 -13.86 -30.53 -29.57
N ASP A 69 -12.89 -30.39 -30.48
CA ASP A 69 -12.15 -31.49 -31.07
C ASP A 69 -10.86 -31.75 -30.29
N LEU A 70 -10.91 -32.73 -29.38
CA LEU A 70 -9.75 -33.16 -28.61
C LEU A 70 -8.69 -33.81 -29.50
N ALA A 71 -9.11 -34.65 -30.45
CA ALA A 71 -8.20 -35.43 -31.28
C ALA A 71 -7.30 -34.52 -32.13
N GLN A 72 -7.87 -33.45 -32.70
CA GLN A 72 -7.09 -32.45 -33.42
C GLN A 72 -6.21 -31.61 -32.49
N SER A 73 -6.71 -31.27 -31.29
CA SER A 73 -6.01 -30.36 -30.36
C SER A 73 -4.82 -31.01 -29.66
N VAL A 74 -4.80 -32.35 -29.54
CA VAL A 74 -3.69 -33.09 -28.91
C VAL A 74 -2.51 -33.30 -29.87
N LYS A 75 -2.75 -33.33 -31.18
CA LYS A 75 -1.71 -33.64 -32.17
C LYS A 75 -0.57 -32.63 -32.15
N GLY A 76 0.67 -33.13 -32.11
CA GLY A 76 1.88 -32.31 -32.11
C GLY A 76 2.08 -31.42 -30.89
N THR A 77 1.33 -31.64 -29.79
CA THR A 77 1.50 -30.86 -28.55
C THR A 77 2.62 -31.41 -27.67
N ASP A 78 3.34 -30.50 -27.00
CA ASP A 78 4.41 -30.84 -26.06
C ASP A 78 3.84 -31.41 -24.75
N ALA A 79 2.71 -30.86 -24.30
CA ALA A 79 2.03 -31.26 -23.08
C ALA A 79 0.49 -31.15 -23.18
N VAL A 80 -0.21 -32.11 -22.57
CA VAL A 80 -1.68 -32.14 -22.51
C VAL A 80 -2.13 -32.13 -21.06
N PHE A 81 -2.82 -31.07 -20.64
CA PHE A 81 -3.32 -30.89 -19.29
C PHE A 81 -4.74 -31.45 -19.14
N ILE A 82 -4.94 -32.31 -18.16
CA ILE A 82 -6.26 -32.75 -17.71
C ILE A 82 -6.70 -31.86 -16.54
N ALA A 83 -7.59 -30.91 -16.81
CA ALA A 83 -8.10 -29.90 -15.88
C ALA A 83 -9.65 -29.93 -15.78
N VAL A 84 -10.22 -31.13 -15.86
CA VAL A 84 -11.64 -31.39 -15.70
C VAL A 84 -12.05 -31.42 -14.22
N GLY A 85 -13.34 -31.21 -13.94
CA GLY A 85 -13.85 -31.26 -12.57
C GLY A 85 -13.79 -32.67 -11.98
N THR A 86 -13.51 -32.75 -10.69
CA THR A 86 -13.54 -33.99 -9.87
C THR A 86 -14.53 -33.82 -8.72
N PRO A 87 -15.85 -33.75 -9.00
CA PRO A 87 -16.86 -33.58 -7.96
C PRO A 87 -16.90 -34.78 -7.01
N SER A 88 -17.47 -34.62 -5.83
CA SER A 88 -17.72 -35.77 -4.94
C SER A 88 -18.80 -36.68 -5.53
N ARG A 89 -18.55 -37.98 -5.52
CA ARG A 89 -19.52 -39.03 -5.86
C ARG A 89 -20.66 -39.01 -4.85
N ARG A 90 -21.89 -39.04 -5.36
CA ARG A 90 -23.10 -39.09 -4.53
C ARG A 90 -23.09 -40.37 -3.68
N GLY A 91 -23.18 -40.21 -2.36
CA GLY A 91 -23.44 -41.30 -1.41
C GLY A 91 -22.25 -41.80 -0.59
N ASP A 92 -20.99 -41.64 -1.03
CA ASP A 92 -19.82 -42.18 -0.33
C ASP A 92 -18.60 -41.27 -0.22
N GLY A 93 -18.64 -40.07 -0.80
CA GLY A 93 -17.63 -39.03 -0.58
C GLY A 93 -16.31 -39.21 -1.34
N HIS A 94 -16.20 -40.21 -2.22
CA HIS A 94 -15.04 -40.31 -3.13
C HIS A 94 -15.03 -39.22 -4.18
N ALA A 95 -13.86 -38.88 -4.72
CA ALA A 95 -13.78 -38.06 -5.94
C ALA A 95 -14.28 -38.87 -7.16
N ASP A 96 -15.11 -38.25 -7.99
CA ASP A 96 -15.51 -38.80 -9.28
C ASP A 96 -14.40 -38.58 -10.31
N LEU A 97 -13.77 -39.67 -10.75
CA LEU A 97 -12.66 -39.69 -11.70
C LEU A 97 -13.09 -40.06 -13.12
N SER A 98 -14.38 -40.24 -13.37
CA SER A 98 -14.90 -40.64 -14.69
C SER A 98 -14.46 -39.69 -15.81
N TYR A 99 -14.51 -38.37 -15.56
CA TYR A 99 -14.07 -37.35 -16.51
C TYR A 99 -12.55 -37.39 -16.76
N VAL A 100 -11.75 -37.64 -15.73
CA VAL A 100 -10.28 -37.74 -15.83
C VAL A 100 -9.90 -38.95 -16.67
N TYR A 101 -10.50 -40.11 -16.40
CA TYR A 101 -10.22 -41.34 -17.14
C TYR A 101 -10.71 -41.27 -18.58
N ALA A 102 -11.90 -40.70 -18.84
CA ALA A 102 -12.37 -40.48 -20.19
C ALA A 102 -11.43 -39.57 -20.99
N ALA A 103 -10.95 -38.47 -20.40
CA ALA A 103 -9.96 -37.60 -21.03
C ALA A 103 -8.65 -38.34 -21.33
N ALA A 104 -8.14 -39.12 -20.38
CA ALA A 104 -6.92 -39.91 -20.56
C ALA A 104 -7.04 -40.95 -21.69
N GLU A 105 -8.18 -41.63 -21.81
CA GLU A 105 -8.45 -42.58 -22.90
C GLU A 105 -8.51 -41.88 -24.27
N GLU A 106 -9.20 -40.74 -24.37
CA GLU A 106 -9.25 -39.95 -25.61
C GLU A 106 -7.86 -39.42 -26.00
N ILE A 107 -7.08 -38.91 -25.04
CA ILE A 107 -5.68 -38.50 -25.27
C ILE A 107 -4.85 -39.68 -25.78
N ALA A 108 -4.99 -40.87 -25.19
CA ALA A 108 -4.29 -42.08 -25.62
C ALA A 108 -4.48 -42.37 -27.11
N THR A 109 -5.70 -42.20 -27.62
CA THR A 109 -6.02 -42.41 -29.04
C THR A 109 -5.53 -41.29 -29.97
N ALA A 110 -5.37 -40.08 -29.44
CA ALA A 110 -5.06 -38.88 -30.22
C ALA A 110 -3.56 -38.56 -30.35
N MET A 111 -2.73 -38.96 -29.39
CA MET A 111 -1.29 -38.67 -29.37
C MET A 111 -0.57 -39.13 -30.66
N ASP A 112 0.35 -38.33 -31.18
CA ASP A 112 1.14 -38.63 -32.38
C ASP A 112 2.60 -38.17 -32.22
N GLY A 113 3.21 -38.63 -31.13
CA GLY A 113 4.58 -38.30 -30.76
C GLY A 113 4.79 -38.52 -29.28
N TYR A 114 5.92 -38.02 -28.77
CA TYR A 114 6.10 -37.94 -27.32
C TYR A 114 5.25 -36.83 -26.74
N THR A 115 4.50 -37.14 -25.68
CA THR A 115 3.61 -36.17 -25.03
C THR A 115 3.71 -36.29 -23.51
N VAL A 116 3.77 -35.15 -22.82
CA VAL A 116 3.64 -35.10 -21.36
C VAL A 116 2.17 -34.95 -20.98
N VAL A 117 1.58 -35.96 -20.36
CA VAL A 117 0.18 -35.92 -19.90
C VAL A 117 0.14 -35.42 -18.45
N VAL A 118 -0.44 -34.24 -18.24
CA VAL A 118 -0.38 -33.53 -16.97
C VAL A 118 -1.72 -33.57 -16.25
N ASN A 119 -1.79 -34.31 -15.15
CA ASN A 119 -2.93 -34.28 -14.23
C ASN A 119 -2.88 -32.99 -13.41
N LYS A 120 -3.71 -32.01 -13.80
CA LYS A 120 -3.90 -30.74 -13.07
C LYS A 120 -5.15 -30.75 -12.19
N SER A 121 -6.13 -31.56 -12.58
CA SER A 121 -7.32 -31.86 -11.78
C SER A 121 -6.91 -32.34 -10.38
N THR A 122 -7.64 -31.92 -9.35
CA THR A 122 -7.38 -32.41 -7.99
C THR A 122 -7.89 -33.85 -7.89
N VAL A 123 -6.98 -34.82 -7.85
CA VAL A 123 -7.27 -36.26 -7.94
C VAL A 123 -6.65 -37.02 -6.77
N PRO A 124 -7.34 -38.01 -6.18
CA PRO A 124 -6.81 -38.82 -5.08
C PRO A 124 -5.46 -39.45 -5.41
N VAL A 125 -4.67 -39.75 -4.37
CA VAL A 125 -3.36 -40.38 -4.50
C VAL A 125 -3.45 -41.70 -5.25
N GLY A 126 -2.58 -41.89 -6.24
CA GLY A 126 -2.54 -43.06 -7.12
C GLY A 126 -3.30 -42.88 -8.44
N THR A 127 -4.03 -41.78 -8.62
CA THR A 127 -4.78 -41.54 -9.87
C THR A 127 -3.85 -41.43 -11.09
N GLY A 128 -2.67 -40.81 -10.92
CA GLY A 128 -1.69 -40.72 -11.99
C GLY A 128 -1.18 -42.07 -12.49
N ASP A 129 -1.00 -43.05 -11.61
CA ASP A 129 -0.60 -44.41 -11.99
C ASP A 129 -1.72 -45.12 -12.75
N GLU A 130 -2.96 -44.85 -12.36
CA GLU A 130 -4.17 -45.34 -13.04
C GLU A 130 -4.30 -44.75 -14.44
N VAL A 131 -4.04 -43.45 -14.59
CA VAL A 131 -3.99 -42.76 -15.90
C VAL A 131 -2.91 -43.36 -16.78
N GLU A 132 -1.71 -43.59 -16.25
CA GLU A 132 -0.61 -44.21 -16.99
C GLU A 132 -0.98 -45.62 -17.47
N ARG A 133 -1.54 -46.45 -16.58
CA ARG A 133 -1.97 -47.81 -16.92
C ARG A 133 -3.08 -47.81 -17.96
N LEU A 134 -4.03 -46.88 -17.86
CA LEU A 134 -5.12 -46.72 -18.82
C LEU A 134 -4.57 -46.37 -20.21
N ILE A 135 -3.69 -45.37 -20.30
CA ILE A 135 -3.08 -44.96 -21.56
C ILE A 135 -2.27 -46.11 -22.17
N ARG A 136 -1.43 -46.80 -21.38
CA ARG A 136 -0.66 -47.98 -21.83
C ARG A 136 -1.56 -49.13 -22.31
N ARG A 137 -2.73 -49.31 -21.70
CA ARG A 137 -3.69 -50.33 -22.13
C ARG A 137 -4.33 -49.99 -23.47
N VAL A 138 -4.67 -48.73 -23.68
CA VAL A 138 -5.34 -48.24 -24.90
C VAL A 138 -4.35 -48.12 -26.06
N ARG A 139 -3.13 -47.63 -25.81
CA ARG A 139 -2.06 -47.48 -26.79
C ARG A 139 -0.71 -47.94 -26.22
N PRO A 140 -0.41 -49.25 -26.28
CA PRO A 140 0.81 -49.83 -25.68
C PRO A 140 2.12 -49.25 -26.21
N ASP A 141 2.13 -48.84 -27.48
CA ASP A 141 3.25 -48.28 -28.22
C ASP A 141 3.43 -46.76 -28.04
N ALA A 142 2.57 -46.08 -27.28
CA ALA A 142 2.71 -44.66 -27.01
C ALA A 142 4.01 -44.34 -26.25
N ASP A 143 4.70 -43.29 -26.69
CA ASP A 143 5.82 -42.67 -25.96
C ASP A 143 5.26 -41.48 -25.17
N PHE A 144 5.21 -41.57 -23.84
CA PHE A 144 4.61 -40.53 -23.00
C PHE A 144 5.08 -40.65 -21.55
N ASP A 145 4.89 -39.57 -20.79
CA ASP A 145 5.05 -39.54 -19.35
C ASP A 145 3.82 -38.91 -18.69
N VAL A 146 3.39 -39.45 -17.53
CA VAL A 146 2.32 -38.85 -16.72
C VAL A 146 2.91 -38.04 -15.58
N VAL A 147 2.46 -36.79 -15.46
CA VAL A 147 2.90 -35.82 -14.46
C VAL A 147 1.72 -35.42 -13.57
N SER A 148 1.95 -35.32 -12.26
CA SER A 148 1.01 -34.66 -11.35
C SER A 148 1.41 -33.19 -11.17
N ASN A 149 0.57 -32.24 -11.55
CA ASN A 149 0.81 -30.82 -11.37
C ASN A 149 -0.43 -30.14 -10.80
N PRO A 150 -0.68 -30.29 -9.49
CA PRO A 150 -1.89 -29.77 -8.86
C PRO A 150 -1.96 -28.25 -8.98
N GLU A 151 -3.18 -27.74 -8.92
CA GLU A 151 -3.45 -26.30 -8.86
C GLU A 151 -3.44 -25.79 -7.41
N PHE A 152 -3.03 -24.54 -7.20
CA PHE A 152 -3.15 -23.83 -5.92
C PHE A 152 -3.79 -22.47 -6.14
N LEU A 153 -4.84 -22.46 -6.95
CA LEU A 153 -5.54 -21.28 -7.41
C LEU A 153 -6.75 -21.03 -6.53
N ARG A 154 -6.90 -19.80 -6.03
CA ARG A 154 -8.10 -19.42 -5.29
C ARG A 154 -9.10 -18.80 -6.25
N GLU A 155 -10.36 -19.19 -6.13
CA GLU A 155 -11.46 -18.55 -6.88
C GLU A 155 -11.50 -17.03 -6.64
N GLY A 156 -11.63 -16.19 -7.68
CA GLY A 156 -11.60 -14.74 -7.54
C GLY A 156 -10.21 -14.09 -7.44
N SER A 157 -9.14 -14.89 -7.51
CA SER A 157 -7.75 -14.41 -7.53
C SER A 157 -6.79 -15.37 -8.24
N ALA A 158 -7.28 -16.30 -9.05
CA ALA A 158 -6.46 -17.31 -9.69
C ALA A 158 -5.49 -16.75 -10.71
N ILE A 159 -5.82 -15.67 -11.42
CA ILE A 159 -4.85 -15.04 -12.32
C ILE A 159 -3.62 -14.64 -11.52
N ASN A 160 -3.79 -13.90 -10.42
CA ASN A 160 -2.67 -13.50 -9.59
C ASN A 160 -1.94 -14.69 -8.95
N ASP A 161 -2.69 -15.69 -8.44
CA ASP A 161 -2.08 -16.89 -7.84
C ASP A 161 -1.30 -17.73 -8.88
N PHE A 162 -1.71 -17.72 -10.14
CA PHE A 162 -1.00 -18.37 -11.24
C PHE A 162 0.21 -17.58 -11.70
N MET A 163 0.07 -16.26 -11.88
CA MET A 163 1.14 -15.39 -12.39
C MET A 163 2.24 -15.17 -11.35
N ARG A 164 1.91 -15.30 -10.05
CA ARG A 164 2.84 -15.11 -8.93
C ARG A 164 2.66 -16.22 -7.88
N PRO A 165 2.97 -17.49 -8.24
CA PRO A 165 2.73 -18.61 -7.36
C PRO A 165 3.72 -18.62 -6.19
N ASP A 166 3.24 -18.92 -4.98
CA ASP A 166 4.14 -19.21 -3.84
C ASP A 166 5.08 -20.40 -4.16
N ARG A 167 4.59 -21.34 -4.98
CA ARG A 167 5.27 -22.55 -5.46
C ARG A 167 4.52 -23.20 -6.62
N VAL A 168 5.25 -23.90 -7.47
CA VAL A 168 4.70 -24.83 -8.48
C VAL A 168 5.13 -26.25 -8.10
N VAL A 169 4.17 -27.15 -7.84
CA VAL A 169 4.46 -28.54 -7.48
C VAL A 169 4.36 -29.43 -8.71
N ILE A 170 5.38 -30.24 -8.96
CA ILE A 170 5.46 -31.13 -10.12
C ILE A 170 5.92 -32.52 -9.65
N GLY A 171 5.03 -33.49 -9.74
CA GLY A 171 5.27 -34.89 -9.42
C GLY A 171 5.61 -35.70 -10.66
N THR A 172 6.86 -36.15 -10.78
CA THR A 172 7.32 -37.06 -11.84
C THR A 172 8.70 -37.66 -11.53
N GLU A 173 8.88 -38.92 -11.90
CA GLU A 173 10.18 -39.61 -11.91
C GLU A 173 10.95 -39.45 -13.24
N SER A 174 10.34 -38.93 -14.31
CA SER A 174 10.96 -38.80 -15.63
C SER A 174 11.71 -37.48 -15.79
N GLU A 175 13.02 -37.55 -16.05
CA GLU A 175 13.84 -36.36 -16.36
C GLU A 175 13.39 -35.64 -17.64
N ARG A 176 12.89 -36.40 -18.62
CA ARG A 176 12.37 -35.83 -19.87
C ARG A 176 11.12 -34.98 -19.60
N ALA A 177 10.20 -35.49 -18.79
CA ALA A 177 9.01 -34.75 -18.37
C ALA A 177 9.36 -33.55 -17.48
N ARG A 178 10.36 -33.68 -16.59
CA ARG A 178 10.85 -32.56 -15.76
C ARG A 178 11.31 -31.39 -16.61
N GLU A 179 12.03 -31.65 -17.70
CA GLU A 179 12.53 -30.59 -18.55
C GLU A 179 11.39 -29.86 -19.28
N VAL A 180 10.42 -30.58 -19.86
CA VAL A 180 9.23 -29.97 -20.48
C VAL A 180 8.50 -29.07 -19.47
N MET A 181 8.24 -29.58 -18.26
CA MET A 181 7.52 -28.82 -17.25
C MET A 181 8.33 -27.64 -16.69
N ARG A 182 9.66 -27.76 -16.58
CA ARG A 182 10.56 -26.66 -16.20
C ARG A 182 10.51 -25.55 -17.23
N GLN A 183 10.59 -25.89 -18.52
CA GLN A 183 10.53 -24.90 -19.60
C GLN A 183 9.20 -24.17 -19.63
N LEU A 184 8.10 -24.88 -19.38
CA LEU A 184 6.77 -24.29 -19.33
C LEU A 184 6.61 -23.28 -18.18
N TYR A 185 7.13 -23.59 -16.99
CA TYR A 185 6.94 -22.77 -15.80
C TYR A 185 8.04 -21.74 -15.53
N ARG A 186 9.24 -21.85 -16.15
CA ARG A 186 10.35 -20.92 -15.89
C ARG A 186 9.99 -19.44 -16.12
N VAL A 187 9.03 -19.20 -17.02
CA VAL A 187 8.62 -17.85 -17.48
C VAL A 187 7.89 -17.05 -16.41
N LEU A 188 7.43 -17.68 -15.32
CA LEU A 188 6.68 -16.99 -14.27
C LEU A 188 7.53 -16.00 -13.45
N TYR A 189 8.85 -16.18 -13.42
CA TYR A 189 9.79 -15.30 -12.72
C TYR A 189 11.02 -14.99 -13.58
N LEU A 190 11.54 -13.77 -13.49
CA LEU A 190 12.72 -13.34 -14.26
C LEU A 190 14.00 -14.10 -13.90
N ILE A 191 14.16 -14.49 -12.63
CA ILE A 191 15.36 -15.17 -12.13
C ILE A 191 15.09 -16.66 -11.96
N GLU A 192 14.18 -17.01 -11.05
CA GLU A 192 13.88 -18.41 -10.74
C GLU A 192 12.43 -18.56 -10.27
N THR A 193 11.71 -19.50 -10.86
CA THR A 193 10.36 -19.88 -10.41
C THR A 193 10.50 -20.94 -9.31
N PRO A 194 9.78 -20.82 -8.17
CA PRO A 194 9.87 -21.77 -7.06
C PRO A 194 9.19 -23.11 -7.40
N ILE A 195 9.90 -23.97 -8.11
CA ILE A 195 9.42 -25.29 -8.55
C ILE A 195 9.83 -26.37 -7.55
N VAL A 196 8.87 -27.17 -7.08
CA VAL A 196 9.08 -28.34 -6.24
C VAL A 196 8.89 -29.60 -7.07
N PHE A 197 10.00 -30.23 -7.46
CA PHE A 197 9.98 -31.55 -8.10
C PHE A 197 9.92 -32.67 -7.04
N THR A 198 9.00 -33.61 -7.20
CA THR A 198 8.79 -34.74 -6.26
C THR A 198 8.22 -35.98 -6.97
N SER A 199 7.86 -37.04 -6.25
CA SER A 199 7.15 -38.20 -6.83
C SER A 199 5.71 -37.85 -7.19
N ARG A 200 5.11 -38.60 -8.11
CA ARG A 200 3.72 -38.37 -8.55
C ARG A 200 2.73 -38.42 -7.37
N THR A 201 2.85 -39.46 -6.55
CA THR A 201 2.04 -39.69 -5.35
C THR A 201 2.22 -38.61 -4.29
N SER A 202 3.46 -38.12 -4.09
CA SER A 202 3.73 -37.02 -3.16
C SER A 202 3.07 -35.72 -3.62
N SER A 203 3.13 -35.41 -4.92
CA SER A 203 2.48 -34.23 -5.50
C SER A 203 0.96 -34.25 -5.32
N GLU A 204 0.32 -35.39 -5.59
CA GLU A 204 -1.13 -35.57 -5.36
C GLU A 204 -1.49 -35.38 -3.89
N LEU A 205 -0.71 -35.96 -2.97
CA LEU A 205 -0.95 -35.84 -1.53
C LEU A 205 -0.72 -34.41 -1.01
N ILE A 206 0.29 -33.69 -1.53
CA ILE A 206 0.58 -32.29 -1.14
C ILE A 206 -0.65 -31.41 -1.34
N LYS A 207 -1.41 -31.60 -2.43
CA LYS A 207 -2.64 -30.82 -2.68
C LYS A 207 -3.69 -31.04 -1.60
N TYR A 208 -4.00 -32.29 -1.29
CA TYR A 208 -4.98 -32.63 -0.25
C TYR A 208 -4.51 -32.20 1.13
N ALA A 209 -3.25 -32.45 1.47
CA ALA A 209 -2.68 -32.06 2.75
C ALA A 209 -2.71 -30.54 2.96
N ALA A 210 -2.41 -29.76 1.91
CA ALA A 210 -2.49 -28.31 1.96
C ALA A 210 -3.92 -27.82 2.22
N ASN A 211 -4.90 -28.28 1.42
CA ASN A 211 -6.30 -27.87 1.58
C ASN A 211 -6.87 -28.32 2.94
N ALA A 212 -6.56 -29.54 3.38
CA ALA A 212 -6.96 -30.04 4.69
C ALA A 212 -6.36 -29.21 5.83
N PHE A 213 -5.08 -28.81 5.75
CA PHE A 213 -4.47 -27.98 6.79
C PHE A 213 -5.07 -26.57 6.83
N LEU A 214 -5.39 -25.97 5.67
CA LEU A 214 -6.08 -24.68 5.63
C LEU A 214 -7.48 -24.76 6.25
N ALA A 215 -8.24 -25.82 5.94
CA ALA A 215 -9.53 -26.10 6.57
C ALA A 215 -9.40 -26.30 8.08
N THR A 216 -8.35 -26.99 8.54
CA THR A 216 -8.02 -27.14 9.97
C THR A 216 -7.75 -25.79 10.63
N LYS A 217 -6.97 -24.89 10.02
CA LYS A 217 -6.71 -23.55 10.58
C LYS A 217 -8.00 -22.75 10.76
N ILE A 218 -8.86 -22.73 9.74
CA ILE A 218 -10.16 -22.06 9.81
C ILE A 218 -11.02 -22.66 10.93
N THR A 219 -11.11 -23.98 11.00
CA THR A 219 -11.96 -24.65 11.99
C THR A 219 -11.43 -24.50 13.41
N PHE A 220 -10.10 -24.53 13.57
CA PHE A 220 -9.44 -24.28 14.84
C PHE A 220 -9.75 -22.86 15.35
N ILE A 221 -9.55 -21.83 14.53
CA ILE A 221 -9.80 -20.45 15.00
C ILE A 221 -11.30 -20.22 15.26
N ASN A 222 -12.16 -20.93 14.53
CA ASN A 222 -13.59 -20.94 14.72
C ASN A 222 -13.97 -21.51 16.10
N GLU A 223 -13.41 -22.64 16.53
CA GLU A 223 -13.62 -23.16 17.89
C GLU A 223 -13.04 -22.23 18.96
N MET A 224 -11.89 -21.59 18.69
CA MET A 224 -11.35 -20.57 19.59
C MET A 224 -12.27 -19.36 19.69
N ALA A 225 -12.97 -18.98 18.61
CA ALA A 225 -14.00 -17.95 18.64
C ALA A 225 -15.14 -18.35 19.59
N ASP A 226 -15.64 -19.59 19.46
CA ASP A 226 -16.72 -20.10 20.31
C ASP A 226 -16.28 -20.10 21.80
N LEU A 227 -15.02 -20.46 22.08
CA LEU A 227 -14.44 -20.37 23.43
C LEU A 227 -14.31 -18.92 23.92
N CYS A 228 -13.84 -18.00 23.07
CA CYS A 228 -13.68 -16.58 23.39
C CYS A 228 -15.00 -15.97 23.88
N GLU A 229 -16.13 -16.36 23.28
CA GLU A 229 -17.46 -15.93 23.71
C GLU A 229 -17.82 -16.40 25.13
N GLN A 230 -17.33 -17.56 25.56
CA GLN A 230 -17.60 -18.10 26.90
C GLN A 230 -16.70 -17.49 27.98
N VAL A 231 -15.49 -17.05 27.61
CA VAL A 231 -14.47 -16.59 28.57
C VAL A 231 -14.20 -15.09 28.49
N SER A 232 -15.02 -14.34 27.74
CA SER A 232 -14.87 -12.89 27.54
C SER A 232 -13.52 -12.48 26.92
N ALA A 233 -13.04 -13.26 25.95
CA ALA A 233 -11.86 -12.92 25.13
C ALA A 233 -12.27 -12.38 23.74
N ASP A 234 -11.31 -11.83 23.00
CA ASP A 234 -11.49 -11.41 21.61
C ASP A 234 -10.67 -12.32 20.66
N VAL A 235 -11.36 -12.99 19.73
CA VAL A 235 -10.74 -13.90 18.77
C VAL A 235 -9.79 -13.17 17.80
N HIS A 236 -9.96 -11.87 17.55
CA HIS A 236 -9.01 -11.08 16.76
C HIS A 236 -7.68 -10.94 17.49
N ASP A 237 -7.70 -10.73 18.81
CA ASP A 237 -6.49 -10.68 19.62
C ASP A 237 -5.81 -12.04 19.69
N VAL A 238 -6.59 -13.13 19.83
CA VAL A 238 -6.07 -14.50 19.79
C VAL A 238 -5.44 -14.79 18.43
N ALA A 239 -6.15 -14.55 17.33
CA ALA A 239 -5.67 -14.76 15.96
C ALA A 239 -4.40 -13.96 15.67
N ARG A 240 -4.36 -12.68 16.13
CA ARG A 240 -3.17 -11.82 16.02
C ARG A 240 -2.03 -12.40 16.83
N GLY A 241 -2.26 -12.68 18.12
CA GLY A 241 -1.26 -13.18 19.06
C GLY A 241 -0.58 -14.46 18.55
N ILE A 242 -1.36 -15.47 18.16
CA ILE A 242 -0.79 -16.71 17.61
C ILE A 242 -0.22 -16.52 16.20
N GLY A 243 -0.78 -15.60 15.41
CA GLY A 243 -0.34 -15.32 14.04
C GLY A 243 1.00 -14.58 13.97
N LEU A 244 1.43 -13.91 15.05
CA LEU A 244 2.77 -13.31 15.15
C LEU A 244 3.87 -14.38 15.19
N ASP A 245 3.55 -15.60 15.62
CA ASP A 245 4.48 -16.73 15.56
C ASP A 245 4.64 -17.20 14.11
N GLY A 246 5.85 -17.04 13.57
CA GLY A 246 6.19 -17.45 12.20
C GLY A 246 5.98 -18.95 11.93
N ARG A 247 5.91 -19.80 12.96
CA ARG A 247 5.60 -21.23 12.83
C ARG A 247 4.12 -21.50 12.53
N ILE A 248 3.24 -20.56 12.88
CA ILE A 248 1.78 -20.64 12.66
C ILE A 248 1.39 -19.79 11.45
N GLY A 249 1.86 -18.54 11.42
CA GLY A 249 1.57 -17.56 10.38
C GLY A 249 0.14 -16.99 10.45
N ARG A 250 -0.02 -15.76 9.96
CA ARG A 250 -1.25 -14.94 10.09
C ARG A 250 -2.41 -15.35 9.17
N LYS A 251 -2.14 -16.02 8.05
CA LYS A 251 -3.17 -16.36 7.05
C LYS A 251 -4.12 -17.46 7.55
N PHE A 252 -5.38 -17.45 7.11
CA PHE A 252 -6.41 -18.45 7.45
C PHE A 252 -6.75 -18.55 8.95
N LEU A 253 -6.62 -17.44 9.68
CA LEU A 253 -7.00 -17.31 11.09
C LEU A 253 -8.17 -16.32 11.27
N HIS A 254 -9.06 -16.25 10.30
CA HIS A 254 -10.24 -15.40 10.36
C HIS A 254 -11.45 -16.25 10.77
N ALA A 255 -12.00 -15.99 11.97
CA ALA A 255 -13.20 -16.67 12.43
C ALA A 255 -14.41 -16.22 11.61
N GLY A 256 -15.35 -17.12 11.34
CA GLY A 256 -16.56 -16.77 10.58
C GLY A 256 -17.61 -17.87 10.57
N PRO A 257 -18.48 -17.96 9.55
CA PRO A 257 -19.60 -18.90 9.55
C PRO A 257 -19.25 -20.34 9.13
N GLY A 258 -17.96 -20.62 8.96
CA GLY A 258 -17.44 -21.86 8.38
C GLY A 258 -16.88 -21.64 6.97
N TYR A 259 -16.14 -22.63 6.48
CA TYR A 259 -15.66 -22.66 5.10
C TYR A 259 -16.66 -23.37 4.18
N GLY A 260 -16.58 -23.04 2.89
CA GLY A 260 -17.33 -23.66 1.81
C GLY A 260 -16.53 -23.66 0.51
N GLY A 261 -17.24 -23.58 -0.61
CA GLY A 261 -16.67 -23.51 -1.95
C GLY A 261 -16.34 -24.87 -2.53
N SER A 262 -15.91 -24.87 -3.78
CA SER A 262 -15.68 -26.10 -4.55
C SER A 262 -14.51 -26.96 -4.12
N CYS A 263 -13.64 -26.50 -3.22
CA CYS A 263 -12.37 -27.17 -2.93
C CYS A 263 -12.32 -27.79 -1.54
N PHE A 264 -12.43 -27.00 -0.46
CA PHE A 264 -12.17 -27.51 0.89
C PHE A 264 -13.10 -28.65 1.31
N PRO A 265 -14.44 -28.54 1.20
CA PRO A 265 -15.35 -29.61 1.65
C PRO A 265 -15.14 -30.92 0.89
N LYS A 266 -15.04 -30.86 -0.44
CA LYS A 266 -14.83 -32.07 -1.26
C LYS A 266 -13.46 -32.69 -1.00
N ASP A 267 -12.42 -31.87 -0.85
CA ASP A 267 -11.06 -32.36 -0.73
C ASP A 267 -10.77 -32.95 0.66
N THR A 268 -11.27 -32.34 1.73
CA THR A 268 -11.13 -32.90 3.09
C THR A 268 -11.87 -34.23 3.22
N LEU A 269 -13.07 -34.33 2.64
CA LEU A 269 -13.84 -35.57 2.60
C LEU A 269 -13.15 -36.66 1.78
N ALA A 270 -12.67 -36.33 0.58
CA ALA A 270 -11.96 -37.27 -0.28
C ALA A 270 -10.64 -37.74 0.34
N LEU A 271 -9.89 -36.87 1.04
CA LEU A 271 -8.69 -37.25 1.78
C LEU A 271 -9.04 -38.20 2.94
N ALA A 272 -10.05 -37.86 3.75
CA ALA A 272 -10.48 -38.69 4.87
C ALA A 272 -10.90 -40.09 4.40
N ARG A 273 -11.63 -40.17 3.28
CA ARG A 273 -12.02 -41.44 2.66
C ARG A 273 -10.82 -42.24 2.17
N THR A 274 -9.93 -41.61 1.39
CA THR A 274 -8.69 -42.24 0.88
C THR A 274 -7.83 -42.79 2.02
N ALA A 275 -7.71 -42.04 3.11
CA ALA A 275 -6.98 -42.40 4.30
C ALA A 275 -7.58 -43.63 5.02
N ARG A 276 -8.90 -43.70 5.14
CA ARG A 276 -9.60 -44.88 5.69
C ARG A 276 -9.43 -46.12 4.83
N ASP A 277 -9.60 -45.98 3.51
CA ASP A 277 -9.47 -47.11 2.58
C ASP A 277 -8.02 -47.64 2.53
N SER A 278 -7.04 -46.77 2.82
CA SER A 278 -5.63 -47.12 2.94
C SER A 278 -5.22 -47.59 4.35
N GLY A 279 -6.17 -47.72 5.29
CA GLY A 279 -5.90 -48.19 6.66
C GLY A 279 -5.14 -47.20 7.55
N SER A 280 -5.14 -45.90 7.23
CA SER A 280 -4.46 -44.84 8.00
C SER A 280 -5.39 -43.64 8.24
N PRO A 281 -6.41 -43.74 9.11
CA PRO A 281 -7.40 -42.68 9.31
C PRO A 281 -6.80 -41.34 9.80
N VAL A 282 -7.20 -40.23 9.17
CA VAL A 282 -6.74 -38.85 9.49
C VAL A 282 -7.71 -38.13 10.43
N ARG A 283 -7.80 -38.60 11.68
CA ARG A 283 -8.84 -38.16 12.64
C ARG A 283 -8.99 -36.64 12.83
N ILE A 284 -7.90 -35.87 12.75
CA ILE A 284 -7.96 -34.40 12.86
C ILE A 284 -8.82 -33.81 11.72
N VAL A 285 -8.61 -34.28 10.49
CA VAL A 285 -9.34 -33.80 9.31
C VAL A 285 -10.80 -34.22 9.38
N GLU A 286 -11.08 -35.44 9.84
CA GLU A 286 -12.46 -35.93 10.03
C GLU A 286 -13.24 -35.04 11.00
N THR A 287 -12.64 -34.73 12.16
CA THR A 287 -13.22 -33.80 13.14
C THR A 287 -13.42 -32.39 12.56
N VAL A 288 -12.48 -31.91 11.73
CA VAL A 288 -12.58 -30.61 11.06
C VAL A 288 -13.79 -30.54 10.10
N VAL A 289 -14.11 -31.63 9.40
CA VAL A 289 -15.31 -31.71 8.55
C VAL A 289 -16.57 -31.62 9.43
N ASP A 290 -16.66 -32.45 10.46
CA ASP A 290 -17.85 -32.51 11.33
C ASP A 290 -18.14 -31.16 12.02
N ILE A 291 -17.10 -30.48 12.51
CA ILE A 291 -17.24 -29.18 13.19
C ILE A 291 -17.69 -28.10 12.21
N ASN A 292 -17.16 -28.08 10.99
CA ASN A 292 -17.53 -27.08 9.98
C ASN A 292 -19.01 -27.19 9.58
N ASP A 293 -19.52 -28.42 9.43
CA ASP A 293 -20.93 -28.67 9.11
C ASP A 293 -21.85 -28.19 10.24
N GLN A 294 -21.50 -28.52 11.49
CA GLN A 294 -22.26 -28.06 12.66
C GLN A 294 -22.18 -26.53 12.84
N ARG A 295 -21.09 -25.88 12.41
CA ARG A 295 -20.90 -24.44 12.57
C ARG A 295 -21.94 -23.63 11.81
N LYS A 296 -22.32 -24.05 10.61
CA LYS A 296 -23.36 -23.39 9.80
C LYS A 296 -24.69 -23.30 10.57
N GLN A 297 -25.07 -24.38 11.27
CA GLN A 297 -26.25 -24.39 12.14
C GLN A 297 -26.08 -23.43 13.33
N ARG A 298 -24.93 -23.44 14.01
CA ARG A 298 -24.66 -22.54 15.16
C ARG A 298 -24.75 -21.05 14.77
N MET A 299 -24.38 -20.71 13.53
CA MET A 299 -24.51 -19.34 13.03
C MET A 299 -25.97 -18.92 12.83
N ALA A 300 -26.82 -19.83 12.33
CA ALA A 300 -28.25 -19.57 12.27
C ALA A 300 -28.84 -19.39 13.68
N ASP A 301 -28.44 -20.23 14.63
CA ASP A 301 -28.87 -20.12 16.03
C ASP A 301 -28.42 -18.78 16.65
N LYS A 302 -27.21 -18.30 16.32
CA LYS A 302 -26.71 -16.98 16.74
C LYS A 302 -27.60 -15.85 16.20
N ILE A 303 -27.97 -15.88 14.92
CA ILE A 303 -28.90 -14.89 14.34
C ILE A 303 -30.25 -14.93 15.07
N ILE A 304 -30.80 -16.12 15.33
CA ILE A 304 -32.07 -16.30 16.03
C ILE A 304 -31.99 -15.75 17.46
N ALA A 305 -30.91 -16.06 18.18
CA ALA A 305 -30.67 -15.58 19.53
C ALA A 305 -30.60 -14.04 19.58
N THR A 306 -29.84 -13.41 18.67
CA THR A 306 -29.75 -11.94 18.59
C THR A 306 -31.09 -11.30 18.25
N CYS A 307 -31.96 -12.00 17.51
CA CYS A 307 -33.33 -11.58 17.26
C CYS A 307 -34.28 -11.83 18.45
N GLY A 308 -33.79 -12.06 19.67
CA GLY A 308 -34.62 -12.28 20.85
C GLY A 308 -35.12 -13.72 20.99
N GLY A 309 -34.43 -14.68 20.40
CA GLY A 309 -34.73 -16.11 20.49
C GLY A 309 -35.77 -16.63 19.50
N SER A 310 -36.34 -15.77 18.65
CA SER A 310 -37.24 -16.17 17.56
C SER A 310 -37.15 -15.20 16.38
N VAL A 311 -37.25 -15.75 15.17
CA VAL A 311 -37.31 -15.02 13.90
C VAL A 311 -38.68 -15.14 13.21
N ALA A 312 -39.66 -15.75 13.88
CA ALA A 312 -40.99 -15.95 13.33
C ALA A 312 -41.65 -14.60 12.98
N GLY A 313 -42.02 -14.43 11.70
CA GLY A 313 -42.64 -13.20 11.20
C GLY A 313 -41.69 -12.01 11.02
N LYS A 314 -40.40 -12.17 11.35
CA LYS A 314 -39.36 -11.14 11.13
C LYS A 314 -38.82 -11.20 9.71
N THR A 315 -38.30 -10.08 9.24
CA THR A 315 -37.59 -9.94 7.98
C THR A 315 -36.11 -9.82 8.25
N ILE A 316 -35.30 -10.74 7.75
CA ILE A 316 -33.85 -10.72 7.90
C ILE A 316 -33.22 -10.36 6.55
N ALA A 317 -32.48 -9.25 6.53
CA ALA A 317 -31.66 -8.88 5.39
C ALA A 317 -30.36 -9.69 5.43
N VAL A 318 -29.97 -10.30 4.32
CA VAL A 318 -28.78 -11.15 4.19
C VAL A 318 -27.86 -10.51 3.15
N LEU A 319 -26.73 -10.01 3.62
CA LEU A 319 -25.67 -9.47 2.78
C LEU A 319 -24.59 -10.54 2.57
N GLY A 320 -24.45 -10.97 1.33
CA GLY A 320 -23.51 -12.01 0.93
C GLY A 320 -24.13 -13.40 0.96
N LEU A 321 -23.96 -14.14 -0.12
CA LEU A 321 -24.49 -15.49 -0.32
C LEU A 321 -23.39 -16.48 -0.72
N THR A 322 -22.38 -16.03 -1.45
CA THR A 322 -21.29 -16.89 -1.93
C THR A 322 -20.40 -17.31 -0.77
N PHE A 323 -19.61 -18.37 -0.94
CA PHE A 323 -18.83 -18.90 0.19
C PHE A 323 -17.71 -17.95 0.67
N LYS A 324 -17.29 -17.02 -0.19
CA LYS A 324 -16.27 -15.98 0.01
C LYS A 324 -16.48 -14.86 -1.03
N PRO A 325 -15.88 -13.67 -0.86
CA PRO A 325 -15.98 -12.61 -1.87
C PRO A 325 -15.22 -12.94 -3.17
N ASN A 326 -15.52 -12.18 -4.22
CA ASN A 326 -14.95 -12.23 -5.57
C ASN A 326 -15.22 -13.53 -6.34
N THR A 327 -16.32 -14.20 -6.08
CA THR A 327 -16.77 -15.39 -6.83
C THR A 327 -18.29 -15.41 -6.88
N ASP A 328 -18.87 -16.06 -7.88
CA ASP A 328 -20.29 -16.42 -7.98
C ASP A 328 -20.60 -17.81 -7.39
N ASP A 329 -19.57 -18.55 -6.94
CA ASP A 329 -19.71 -19.93 -6.49
C ASP A 329 -20.49 -20.06 -5.18
N MET A 330 -21.59 -20.81 -5.27
CA MET A 330 -22.49 -21.14 -4.16
C MET A 330 -22.24 -22.53 -3.56
N ARG A 331 -21.37 -23.36 -4.14
CA ARG A 331 -21.12 -24.73 -3.66
C ARG A 331 -20.66 -24.71 -2.20
N ASP A 332 -21.36 -25.49 -1.37
CA ASP A 332 -21.13 -25.59 0.07
C ASP A 332 -21.09 -24.24 0.83
N ALA A 333 -21.63 -23.17 0.24
CA ALA A 333 -21.63 -21.85 0.84
C ALA A 333 -22.35 -21.86 2.20
N PRO A 334 -21.84 -21.14 3.22
CA PRO A 334 -22.49 -21.09 4.53
C PRO A 334 -23.94 -20.62 4.49
N SER A 335 -24.29 -19.75 3.54
CA SER A 335 -25.65 -19.27 3.28
C SER A 335 -26.64 -20.42 3.02
N LEU A 336 -26.23 -21.49 2.32
CA LEU A 336 -27.06 -22.66 2.05
C LEU A 336 -27.38 -23.48 3.30
N GLY A 337 -26.56 -23.37 4.35
CA GLY A 337 -26.83 -23.97 5.66
C GLY A 337 -27.60 -23.03 6.60
N ILE A 338 -27.42 -21.72 6.46
CA ILE A 338 -27.98 -20.72 7.39
C ILE A 338 -29.39 -20.28 6.96
N VAL A 339 -29.58 -19.89 5.70
CA VAL A 339 -30.83 -19.31 5.20
C VAL A 339 -32.03 -20.27 5.37
N PRO A 340 -31.95 -21.56 5.00
CA PRO A 340 -33.06 -22.48 5.18
C PRO A 340 -33.48 -22.69 6.64
N VAL A 341 -32.53 -22.60 7.58
CA VAL A 341 -32.82 -22.70 9.02
C VAL A 341 -33.63 -21.49 9.49
N LEU A 342 -33.26 -20.29 9.04
CA LEU A 342 -34.01 -19.07 9.35
C LEU A 342 -35.42 -19.10 8.76
N GLN A 343 -35.57 -19.55 7.51
CA GLN A 343 -36.87 -19.72 6.86
C GLN A 343 -37.75 -20.73 7.58
N LYS A 344 -37.18 -21.88 7.98
CA LYS A 344 -37.88 -22.88 8.81
C LYS A 344 -38.30 -22.31 10.17
N GLY A 345 -37.53 -21.37 10.71
CA GLY A 345 -37.86 -20.59 11.90
C GLY A 345 -38.96 -19.53 11.69
N GLY A 346 -39.47 -19.36 10.47
CA GLY A 346 -40.53 -18.41 10.11
C GLY A 346 -40.04 -17.02 9.69
N ALA A 347 -38.75 -16.84 9.40
CA ALA A 347 -38.21 -15.59 8.88
C ALA A 347 -38.58 -15.40 7.40
N ARG A 348 -38.83 -14.15 7.00
CA ARG A 348 -38.79 -13.72 5.60
C ARG A 348 -37.38 -13.26 5.28
N ILE A 349 -36.80 -13.73 4.18
CA ILE A 349 -35.42 -13.41 3.80
C ILE A 349 -35.42 -12.41 2.66
N ARG A 350 -34.69 -11.31 2.84
CA ARG A 350 -34.25 -10.41 1.77
C ARG A 350 -32.76 -10.67 1.59
N ALA A 351 -32.28 -10.85 0.37
CA ALA A 351 -30.87 -11.14 0.14
C ALA A 351 -30.29 -10.37 -1.04
N PHE A 352 -29.03 -9.98 -0.88
CA PHE A 352 -28.19 -9.40 -1.91
C PHE A 352 -26.78 -9.97 -1.85
N ASP A 353 -26.24 -10.33 -3.00
CA ASP A 353 -24.84 -10.64 -3.22
C ASP A 353 -24.41 -9.98 -4.55
N PRO A 354 -23.23 -9.33 -4.63
CA PRO A 354 -22.83 -8.64 -5.86
C PRO A 354 -22.76 -9.57 -7.09
N GLU A 355 -22.36 -10.84 -6.91
CA GLU A 355 -22.08 -11.75 -8.03
C GLU A 355 -22.85 -13.07 -7.94
N GLY A 356 -23.17 -13.55 -6.74
CA GLY A 356 -23.78 -14.87 -6.50
C GLY A 356 -25.29 -14.97 -6.76
N MET A 357 -25.96 -13.88 -7.13
CA MET A 357 -27.43 -13.83 -7.20
C MET A 357 -28.03 -14.79 -8.23
N HIS A 358 -27.36 -14.97 -9.37
CA HIS A 358 -27.82 -15.89 -10.41
C HIS A 358 -27.78 -17.34 -9.92
N GLU A 359 -26.64 -17.79 -9.39
CA GLU A 359 -26.45 -19.15 -8.90
C GLU A 359 -27.30 -19.44 -7.66
N ALA A 360 -27.42 -18.47 -6.75
CA ALA A 360 -28.18 -18.63 -5.52
C ALA A 360 -29.68 -18.85 -5.76
N LYS A 361 -30.26 -18.22 -6.80
CA LYS A 361 -31.68 -18.37 -7.18
C LYS A 361 -32.07 -19.80 -7.50
N ALA A 362 -31.14 -20.62 -8.01
CA ALA A 362 -31.40 -22.02 -8.30
C ALA A 362 -31.33 -22.92 -7.05
N LEU A 363 -30.70 -22.44 -5.97
CA LEU A 363 -30.36 -23.21 -4.79
C LEU A 363 -31.19 -22.82 -3.54
N LEU A 364 -31.74 -21.61 -3.51
CA LEU A 364 -32.56 -21.09 -2.42
C LEU A 364 -33.96 -20.71 -2.94
N SER A 365 -35.00 -21.21 -2.28
CA SER A 365 -36.40 -20.82 -2.54
C SER A 365 -36.86 -19.75 -1.54
N ASP A 366 -37.98 -19.08 -1.81
CA ASP A 366 -38.67 -18.18 -0.87
C ASP A 366 -37.78 -17.05 -0.30
N VAL A 367 -36.89 -16.52 -1.15
CA VAL A 367 -36.04 -15.35 -0.90
C VAL A 367 -36.52 -14.17 -1.74
N THR A 368 -36.59 -12.99 -1.14
CA THR A 368 -36.74 -11.72 -1.86
C THR A 368 -35.37 -11.27 -2.33
N TRP A 369 -35.15 -11.30 -3.63
CA TRP A 369 -33.90 -10.91 -4.27
C TRP A 369 -33.87 -9.40 -4.48
N CYS A 370 -32.90 -8.72 -3.87
CA CYS A 370 -32.80 -7.27 -3.87
C CYS A 370 -31.76 -6.81 -4.90
N ASP A 371 -31.85 -5.55 -5.35
CA ASP A 371 -31.00 -5.02 -6.42
C ASP A 371 -29.64 -4.51 -5.92
N ASP A 372 -29.60 -4.02 -4.67
CA ASP A 372 -28.37 -3.56 -4.03
C ASP A 372 -28.37 -3.81 -2.51
N ALA A 373 -27.23 -3.50 -1.88
CA ALA A 373 -27.03 -3.71 -0.45
C ALA A 373 -28.03 -2.92 0.42
N TYR A 374 -28.46 -1.73 0.01
CA TYR A 374 -29.36 -0.86 0.77
C TYR A 374 -30.84 -1.19 0.56
N ASP A 375 -31.26 -1.52 -0.67
CA ASP A 375 -32.58 -2.09 -0.96
C ASP A 375 -32.82 -3.34 -0.09
N CYS A 376 -31.79 -4.18 0.05
CA CYS A 376 -31.87 -5.36 0.92
C CYS A 376 -32.27 -5.04 2.38
N LEU A 377 -31.95 -3.84 2.88
CA LEU A 377 -32.16 -3.43 4.27
C LEU A 377 -33.54 -2.84 4.53
N GLU A 378 -34.28 -2.44 3.50
CA GLU A 378 -35.56 -1.73 3.66
C GLU A 378 -36.55 -2.53 4.52
N GLU A 379 -36.98 -1.91 5.63
CA GLU A 379 -37.95 -2.47 6.59
C GLU A 379 -37.54 -3.83 7.19
N ALA A 380 -36.25 -4.18 7.14
CA ALA A 380 -35.75 -5.39 7.76
C ALA A 380 -35.63 -5.24 9.29
N ASP A 381 -35.91 -6.30 10.02
CA ASP A 381 -35.83 -6.36 11.48
C ASP A 381 -34.39 -6.52 11.98
N ALA A 382 -33.53 -7.09 11.15
CA ALA A 382 -32.09 -7.19 11.36
C ALA A 382 -31.37 -7.42 10.02
N VAL A 383 -30.08 -7.09 9.98
CA VAL A 383 -29.18 -7.45 8.88
C VAL A 383 -28.14 -8.47 9.35
N ALA A 384 -27.88 -9.48 8.52
CA ALA A 384 -26.83 -10.47 8.72
C ALA A 384 -25.81 -10.40 7.57
N ILE A 385 -24.53 -10.24 7.90
CA ILE A 385 -23.43 -10.29 6.93
C ILE A 385 -22.84 -11.69 6.96
N LEU A 386 -22.95 -12.40 5.84
CA LEU A 386 -22.49 -13.79 5.69
C LEU A 386 -21.22 -13.89 4.84
N THR A 387 -20.96 -12.90 3.98
CA THR A 387 -19.79 -12.85 3.09
C THR A 387 -19.24 -11.42 3.01
N GLU A 388 -17.94 -11.28 3.24
CA GLU A 388 -17.23 -10.00 3.46
C GLU A 388 -16.85 -9.25 2.17
N TRP A 389 -17.82 -9.05 1.26
CA TRP A 389 -17.63 -8.24 0.05
C TRP A 389 -17.20 -6.81 0.38
N ASN A 390 -16.34 -6.22 -0.46
CA ASN A 390 -15.79 -4.88 -0.23
C ASN A 390 -16.89 -3.81 -0.06
N GLU A 391 -17.97 -3.92 -0.83
CA GLU A 391 -19.14 -3.03 -0.75
C GLU A 391 -19.78 -3.03 0.65
N PHE A 392 -19.70 -4.15 1.38
CA PHE A 392 -20.28 -4.27 2.70
C PHE A 392 -19.35 -3.80 3.83
N ARG A 393 -18.11 -3.40 3.53
CA ARG A 393 -17.10 -3.03 4.54
C ARG A 393 -17.14 -1.57 4.97
N ALA A 394 -17.82 -0.73 4.20
CA ALA A 394 -17.90 0.71 4.42
C ALA A 394 -19.33 1.21 4.21
N LEU A 395 -20.33 0.45 4.66
CA LEU A 395 -21.72 0.89 4.58
C LEU A 395 -21.90 2.17 5.42
N ASP A 396 -22.58 3.16 4.85
CA ASP A 396 -23.10 4.31 5.59
C ASP A 396 -24.03 3.83 6.72
N LEU A 397 -23.51 3.81 7.95
CA LEU A 397 -24.20 3.28 9.13
C LEU A 397 -25.44 4.09 9.52
N ASP A 398 -25.46 5.40 9.24
CA ASP A 398 -26.64 6.24 9.50
C ASP A 398 -27.76 5.90 8.51
N ARG A 399 -27.41 5.68 7.24
CA ARG A 399 -28.36 5.18 6.23
C ARG A 399 -28.87 3.78 6.58
N VAL A 400 -27.99 2.85 6.95
CA VAL A 400 -28.38 1.49 7.38
C VAL A 400 -29.38 1.58 8.54
N LYS A 401 -29.10 2.41 9.53
CA LYS A 401 -29.97 2.62 10.70
C LYS A 401 -31.33 3.19 10.33
N GLY A 402 -31.40 4.06 9.32
CA GLY A 402 -32.66 4.63 8.83
C GLY A 402 -33.51 3.66 8.00
N LEU A 403 -32.91 2.63 7.40
CA LEU A 403 -33.60 1.64 6.56
C LEU A 403 -34.14 0.45 7.36
N LEU A 404 -33.45 0.06 8.45
CA LEU A 404 -33.87 -1.02 9.33
C LEU A 404 -34.98 -0.58 10.30
N LYS A 405 -35.86 -1.51 10.69
CA LYS A 405 -36.86 -1.30 11.76
C LYS A 405 -36.21 -1.12 13.13
N ALA A 406 -35.08 -1.76 13.33
CA ALA A 406 -34.23 -1.63 14.51
C ALA A 406 -32.76 -1.77 14.09
N PRO A 407 -31.82 -1.06 14.74
CA PRO A 407 -30.41 -1.08 14.37
C PRO A 407 -29.73 -2.38 14.87
N VAL A 408 -30.13 -3.53 14.35
CA VAL A 408 -29.61 -4.85 14.71
C VAL A 408 -28.77 -5.38 13.56
N MET A 409 -27.48 -5.59 13.82
CA MET A 409 -26.54 -6.14 12.85
C MET A 409 -25.83 -7.37 13.42
N ILE A 410 -25.90 -8.47 12.67
CA ILE A 410 -25.20 -9.72 12.95
C ILE A 410 -24.10 -9.88 11.91
N ASP A 411 -22.85 -9.70 12.33
CA ASP A 411 -21.71 -9.79 11.44
C ASP A 411 -20.97 -11.10 11.66
N LEU A 412 -21.25 -12.07 10.78
CA LEU A 412 -20.62 -13.38 10.86
C LEU A 412 -19.20 -13.38 10.26
N ARG A 413 -18.73 -12.23 9.77
CA ARG A 413 -17.41 -12.06 9.16
C ARG A 413 -16.58 -10.97 9.83
N ASN A 414 -16.99 -10.49 11.00
CA ASN A 414 -16.25 -9.53 11.82
C ASN A 414 -15.70 -8.32 11.03
N VAL A 415 -16.47 -7.83 10.05
CA VAL A 415 -16.16 -6.68 9.20
C VAL A 415 -16.02 -5.41 10.02
N TYR A 416 -16.91 -5.20 11.00
CA TYR A 416 -16.96 -3.98 11.81
C TYR A 416 -16.37 -4.15 13.21
N GLU A 417 -15.88 -3.03 13.77
CA GLU A 417 -15.39 -2.97 15.15
C GLU A 417 -16.56 -2.82 16.15
N PRO A 418 -16.68 -3.68 17.18
CA PRO A 418 -17.78 -3.64 18.15
C PRO A 418 -17.96 -2.28 18.82
N ALA A 419 -16.86 -1.57 19.10
CA ALA A 419 -16.91 -0.27 19.74
C ALA A 419 -17.48 0.83 18.84
N GLU A 420 -17.21 0.76 17.54
CA GLU A 420 -17.72 1.72 16.55
C GLU A 420 -19.21 1.50 16.30
N MET A 421 -19.63 0.23 16.20
CA MET A 421 -21.03 -0.13 16.03
C MET A 421 -21.87 0.24 17.26
N ALA A 422 -21.33 0.01 18.47
CA ALA A 422 -21.97 0.44 19.71
C ALA A 422 -22.13 1.97 19.77
N ALA A 423 -21.12 2.72 19.32
CA ALA A 423 -21.14 4.19 19.24
C ALA A 423 -22.16 4.70 18.20
N ALA A 424 -22.30 4.00 17.07
CA ALA A 424 -23.33 4.25 16.06
C ALA A 424 -24.76 3.87 16.54
N GLY A 425 -24.86 3.23 17.71
CA GLY A 425 -26.12 2.85 18.35
C GLY A 425 -26.73 1.56 17.80
N PHE A 426 -25.90 0.65 17.29
CA PHE A 426 -26.34 -0.68 16.86
C PHE A 426 -26.29 -1.69 18.01
N THR A 427 -27.28 -2.57 18.05
CA THR A 427 -27.11 -3.89 18.65
C THR A 427 -26.30 -4.72 17.68
N TYR A 428 -25.00 -4.79 17.94
CA TYR A 428 -24.04 -5.47 17.08
C TYR A 428 -23.56 -6.77 17.72
N VAL A 429 -23.68 -7.86 16.97
CA VAL A 429 -23.17 -9.19 17.36
C VAL A 429 -22.22 -9.70 16.29
N SER A 430 -21.00 -9.98 16.69
CA SER A 430 -19.96 -10.58 15.86
C SER A 430 -19.59 -11.98 16.35
N VAL A 431 -18.62 -12.64 15.70
CA VAL A 431 -18.16 -13.99 16.03
C VAL A 431 -16.87 -13.93 16.86
N GLY A 432 -16.92 -14.45 18.08
CA GLY A 432 -15.74 -14.57 18.95
C GLY A 432 -15.25 -13.28 19.59
N ARG A 433 -16.04 -12.19 19.56
CA ARG A 433 -15.63 -10.88 20.09
C ARG A 433 -16.63 -10.36 21.12
N PRO A 434 -16.20 -9.55 22.10
CA PRO A 434 -17.10 -8.98 23.11
C PRO A 434 -18.20 -8.11 22.49
N ALA A 435 -19.45 -8.38 22.87
CA ALA A 435 -20.56 -7.49 22.53
C ALA A 435 -20.52 -6.26 23.45
N LEU A 436 -20.70 -5.07 22.87
CA LEU A 436 -20.79 -3.82 23.60
C LEU A 436 -22.21 -3.27 23.51
N PRO A 437 -22.79 -2.77 24.62
CA PRO A 437 -24.14 -2.21 24.59
C PRO A 437 -24.17 -0.92 23.75
N PRO A 438 -25.29 -0.62 23.05
CA PRO A 438 -25.44 0.63 22.30
C PRO A 438 -25.30 1.83 23.24
N THR A 439 -24.45 2.80 22.91
CA THR A 439 -24.26 4.01 23.72
C THR A 439 -25.11 5.14 23.16
N SER A 440 -25.89 5.81 24.01
CA SER A 440 -26.64 7.02 23.63
C SER A 440 -25.71 8.24 23.58
N GLY A 441 -25.25 8.62 22.39
CA GLY A 441 -24.54 9.87 22.08
C GLY A 441 -23.01 9.76 22.03
N PRO A 442 -22.31 10.68 21.30
CA PRO A 442 -20.87 10.69 21.22
C PRO A 442 -20.29 11.22 22.55
N ALA A 443 -20.01 10.30 23.47
CA ALA A 443 -19.17 10.59 24.62
C ALA A 443 -17.70 10.44 24.19
N ALA A 444 -16.92 11.50 24.36
CA ALA A 444 -15.46 11.40 24.33
C ALA A 444 -15.03 10.35 25.36
N LYS A 445 -14.50 9.22 24.89
CA LYS A 445 -13.86 8.25 25.78
C LYS A 445 -12.58 8.89 26.29
N THR A 446 -12.38 8.88 27.61
CA THR A 446 -11.04 9.00 28.18
C THR A 446 -10.33 7.67 27.93
N VAL A 447 -9.53 7.62 26.86
CA VAL A 447 -8.60 6.51 26.64
C VAL A 447 -7.49 6.64 27.68
N VAL A 448 -7.28 5.60 28.48
CA VAL A 448 -6.18 5.57 29.46
C VAL A 448 -4.94 5.05 28.75
N TYR A 449 -4.00 5.94 28.45
CA TYR A 449 -2.70 5.60 27.89
C TYR A 449 -1.71 5.24 29.01
N GLY A 450 -0.83 4.26 28.76
CA GLY A 450 0.23 3.87 29.69
C GLY A 450 1.30 4.95 29.88
N PRO A 451 2.25 4.75 30.81
CA PRO A 451 3.35 5.70 31.00
C PRO A 451 4.24 5.76 29.75
N ALA A 452 4.51 6.96 29.25
CA ALA A 452 5.43 7.19 28.14
C ALA A 452 6.89 7.09 28.59
N ALA A 453 7.74 6.49 27.75
CA ALA A 453 9.18 6.41 27.99
C ALA A 453 9.95 7.51 27.24
N VAL A 454 9.37 8.07 26.17
CA VAL A 454 9.92 9.10 25.26
C VAL A 454 11.40 8.89 24.99
N HIS A 455 11.69 8.02 24.02
CA HIS A 455 13.06 7.67 23.66
C HIS A 455 13.83 8.94 23.21
N PRO A 456 15.01 9.26 23.79
CA PRO A 456 15.70 10.53 23.50
C PRO A 456 15.99 10.80 22.02
N SER A 457 16.23 9.74 21.23
CA SER A 457 16.53 9.87 19.79
C SER A 457 15.36 10.37 18.93
N ILE A 458 14.12 10.35 19.45
CA ILE A 458 12.98 10.89 18.69
C ILE A 458 12.89 12.40 18.74
N LEU A 459 13.54 13.04 19.72
CA LEU A 459 13.55 14.48 19.92
C LEU A 459 14.66 15.10 19.07
N ARG A 460 14.38 15.35 17.79
CA ARG A 460 15.36 15.90 16.84
C ARG A 460 15.38 17.43 16.90
N GLU A 461 16.30 18.02 16.14
CA GLU A 461 16.45 19.48 16.09
C GLU A 461 15.21 20.19 15.53
N TYR A 462 14.53 19.63 14.52
CA TYR A 462 13.45 20.34 13.82
C TYR A 462 12.06 19.74 14.01
N ASP A 463 11.98 18.50 14.50
CA ASP A 463 10.73 17.75 14.65
C ASP A 463 10.88 16.61 15.67
N VAL A 464 9.76 15.93 15.94
CA VAL A 464 9.79 14.60 16.54
C VAL A 464 9.80 13.56 15.42
N ARG A 465 10.66 12.54 15.50
CA ARG A 465 10.72 11.47 14.49
C ARG A 465 11.27 10.16 15.04
N GLY A 466 10.56 9.06 14.83
CA GLY A 466 11.01 7.73 15.22
C GLY A 466 10.41 6.63 14.36
N ILE A 467 10.80 5.39 14.66
CA ILE A 467 10.26 4.17 14.06
C ILE A 467 9.06 3.73 14.90
N VAL A 468 7.90 3.59 14.26
CA VAL A 468 6.66 3.28 14.98
C VAL A 468 6.72 1.86 15.54
N GLY A 469 6.47 1.72 16.84
CA GLY A 469 6.53 0.44 17.56
C GLY A 469 7.92 0.06 18.06
N ASP A 470 8.94 0.88 17.78
CA ASP A 470 10.30 0.71 18.31
C ASP A 470 10.72 1.94 19.13
N THR A 471 11.02 3.05 18.47
CA THR A 471 11.46 4.30 19.14
C THR A 471 10.32 5.30 19.34
N LEU A 472 9.22 5.20 18.58
CA LEU A 472 8.02 6.03 18.72
C LEU A 472 6.80 5.16 18.99
N THR A 473 6.21 5.29 20.18
CA THR A 473 5.00 4.54 20.58
C THR A 473 3.74 5.42 20.60
N VAL A 474 2.58 4.79 20.74
CA VAL A 474 1.29 5.47 20.88
C VAL A 474 1.27 6.30 22.18
N GLU A 475 1.79 5.74 23.26
CA GLU A 475 1.93 6.40 24.56
C GLU A 475 2.83 7.65 24.47
N ASP A 476 3.92 7.58 23.71
CA ASP A 476 4.79 8.74 23.47
C ASP A 476 4.04 9.86 22.74
N VAL A 477 3.26 9.52 21.71
CA VAL A 477 2.47 10.50 20.95
C VAL A 477 1.39 11.16 21.81
N TYR A 478 0.72 10.39 22.68
CA TYR A 478 -0.22 10.96 23.65
C TYR A 478 0.48 11.93 24.61
N ALA A 479 1.61 11.50 25.19
CA ALA A 479 2.39 12.33 26.10
C ALA A 479 2.93 13.60 25.42
N ILE A 480 3.32 13.51 24.15
CA ILE A 480 3.69 14.68 23.34
C ILE A 480 2.49 15.62 23.18
N GLY A 481 1.29 15.11 22.88
CA GLY A 481 0.07 15.93 22.83
C GLY A 481 -0.23 16.66 24.14
N ARG A 482 -0.14 15.94 25.27
CA ARG A 482 -0.31 16.53 26.62
C ARG A 482 0.75 17.57 26.97
N ALA A 483 2.00 17.30 26.62
CA ALA A 483 3.12 18.21 26.84
C ALA A 483 2.96 19.48 25.97
N PHE A 484 2.62 19.32 24.71
CA PHE A 484 2.42 20.44 23.79
C PHE A 484 1.27 21.34 24.25
N ALA A 485 0.13 20.75 24.61
CA ALA A 485 -1.01 21.48 25.16
C ALA A 485 -0.64 22.28 26.41
N THR A 486 0.18 21.69 27.29
CA THR A 486 0.66 22.38 28.50
C THR A 486 1.54 23.58 28.16
N LEU A 487 2.52 23.43 27.26
CA LEU A 487 3.38 24.54 26.82
C LEU A 487 2.58 25.63 26.09
N ALA A 488 1.65 25.24 25.21
CA ALA A 488 0.79 26.16 24.48
C ALA A 488 -0.08 27.00 25.43
N ARG A 489 -0.71 26.36 26.43
CA ARG A 489 -1.57 27.05 27.40
C ARG A 489 -0.79 27.98 28.33
N GLN A 490 0.45 27.65 28.69
CA GLN A 490 1.33 28.57 29.42
C GLN A 490 1.62 29.85 28.62
N GLN A 491 1.53 29.79 27.29
CA GLN A 491 1.65 30.94 26.40
C GLN A 491 0.28 31.55 26.00
N ASN A 492 -0.79 31.25 26.76
CA ASN A 492 -2.16 31.68 26.50
C ASN A 492 -2.69 31.27 25.10
N ARG A 493 -2.25 30.12 24.58
CA ARG A 493 -2.73 29.54 23.32
C ARG A 493 -3.73 28.43 23.60
N GLN A 494 -4.78 28.34 22.80
CA GLN A 494 -5.90 27.43 23.09
C GLN A 494 -6.39 26.64 21.87
N SER A 495 -5.93 26.97 20.67
CA SER A 495 -6.38 26.31 19.43
C SER A 495 -5.23 25.68 18.64
N VAL A 496 -5.46 24.54 18.01
CA VAL A 496 -4.45 23.83 17.20
C VAL A 496 -5.08 23.15 16.00
N ALA A 497 -4.52 23.36 14.81
CA ALA A 497 -4.85 22.57 13.63
C ALA A 497 -4.02 21.28 13.63
N VAL A 498 -4.63 20.13 13.32
CA VAL A 498 -3.94 18.84 13.27
C VAL A 498 -4.27 18.14 11.96
N GLY A 499 -3.22 17.76 11.23
CA GLY A 499 -3.32 16.98 9.99
C GLY A 499 -2.35 15.80 10.02
N TYR A 500 -2.48 14.89 9.07
CA TYR A 500 -1.63 13.71 8.99
C TYR A 500 -1.30 13.30 7.54
N ASP A 501 -0.15 12.66 7.33
CA ASP A 501 0.32 12.19 6.02
C ASP A 501 -0.28 10.83 5.60
N GLY A 502 0.12 10.33 4.42
CA GLY A 502 -0.41 9.09 3.84
C GLY A 502 0.06 7.77 4.48
N ARG A 503 0.81 7.77 5.59
CA ARG A 503 1.38 6.55 6.17
C ARG A 503 0.31 5.71 6.87
N LEU A 504 0.52 4.39 6.88
CA LEU A 504 -0.41 3.44 7.50
C LEU A 504 -0.62 3.68 9.00
N THR A 505 0.39 4.23 9.68
CA THR A 505 0.36 4.51 11.12
C THR A 505 -0.21 5.90 11.46
N SER A 506 -0.24 6.82 10.49
CA SER A 506 -0.62 8.22 10.70
C SER A 506 -2.05 8.42 11.23
N PRO A 507 -3.09 7.70 10.76
CA PRO A 507 -4.44 7.84 11.33
C PRO A 507 -4.55 7.49 12.82
N LEU A 508 -3.82 6.46 13.27
CA LEU A 508 -3.80 6.08 14.68
C LEU A 508 -3.05 7.12 15.51
N LEU A 509 -1.86 7.51 15.08
CA LEU A 509 -1.03 8.46 15.82
C LEU A 509 -1.67 9.85 15.87
N GLU A 510 -2.35 10.29 14.81
CA GLU A 510 -3.10 11.54 14.82
C GLU A 510 -4.24 11.51 15.83
N LYS A 511 -5.05 10.45 15.86
CA LYS A 511 -6.11 10.30 16.85
C LYS A 511 -5.55 10.37 18.28
N THR A 512 -4.45 9.67 18.53
CA THR A 512 -3.79 9.67 19.84
C THR A 512 -3.20 11.04 20.21
N LEU A 513 -2.63 11.76 19.24
CA LEU A 513 -2.15 13.12 19.43
C LEU A 513 -3.31 14.06 19.80
N VAL A 514 -4.44 13.94 19.10
CA VAL A 514 -5.66 14.71 19.37
C VAL A 514 -6.17 14.43 20.79
N ASP A 515 -6.21 13.17 21.22
CA ASP A 515 -6.63 12.81 22.58
C ASP A 515 -5.74 13.53 23.63
N GLY A 516 -4.42 13.51 23.44
CA GLY A 516 -3.48 14.21 24.32
C GLY A 516 -3.70 15.73 24.32
N LEU A 517 -3.95 16.34 23.16
CA LEU A 517 -4.22 17.78 23.07
C LEU A 517 -5.54 18.17 23.76
N VAL A 518 -6.59 17.36 23.56
CA VAL A 518 -7.92 17.55 24.15
C VAL A 518 -7.87 17.41 25.67
N ASP A 519 -7.20 16.38 26.18
CA ASP A 519 -7.01 16.19 27.64
C ASP A 519 -6.15 17.29 28.27
N GLY A 520 -5.28 17.94 27.49
CA GLY A 520 -4.55 19.15 27.90
C GLY A 520 -5.39 20.43 27.89
N GLY A 521 -6.61 20.39 27.34
CA GLY A 521 -7.52 21.54 27.30
C GLY A 521 -7.54 22.33 25.98
N MET A 522 -7.00 21.79 24.89
CA MET A 522 -6.97 22.49 23.59
C MET A 522 -8.27 22.32 22.80
N THR A 523 -8.59 23.32 21.96
CA THR A 523 -9.55 23.19 20.86
C THR A 523 -8.80 22.72 19.62
N VAL A 524 -9.13 21.53 19.12
CA VAL A 524 -8.39 20.87 18.04
C VAL A 524 -9.21 20.87 16.74
N HIS A 525 -8.66 21.44 15.66
CA HIS A 525 -9.25 21.43 14.33
C HIS A 525 -8.57 20.35 13.49
N ARG A 526 -9.24 19.21 13.31
CA ARG A 526 -8.70 18.06 12.57
C ARG A 526 -8.95 18.26 11.08
N ILE A 527 -7.88 18.45 10.31
CA ILE A 527 -7.95 18.67 8.86
C ILE A 527 -7.82 17.38 8.03
N GLY A 528 -7.61 16.24 8.70
CA GLY A 528 -7.53 14.94 8.07
C GLY A 528 -6.21 14.69 7.34
N LEU A 529 -6.29 13.87 6.29
CA LEU A 529 -5.17 13.59 5.39
C LEU A 529 -4.77 14.86 4.64
N ALA A 530 -3.56 15.36 4.87
CA ALA A 530 -3.11 16.61 4.31
C ALA A 530 -1.59 16.60 4.09
N PRO A 531 -1.07 17.19 3.00
CA PRO A 531 0.35 17.52 2.93
C PRO A 531 0.69 18.56 4.01
N THR A 532 1.93 18.53 4.50
CA THR A 532 2.45 19.46 5.51
C THR A 532 2.19 20.95 5.18
N PRO A 533 2.35 21.46 3.95
CA PRO A 533 1.98 22.85 3.64
C PRO A 533 0.49 23.17 3.78
N MET A 534 -0.40 22.20 3.53
CA MET A 534 -1.84 22.41 3.73
C MET A 534 -2.17 22.58 5.21
N LEU A 535 -1.44 21.91 6.11
CA LEU A 535 -1.52 22.20 7.54
C LEU A 535 -1.07 23.63 7.85
N TYR A 536 0.07 24.08 7.31
CA TYR A 536 0.55 25.44 7.54
C TYR A 536 -0.45 26.47 7.02
N PHE A 537 -1.05 26.24 5.84
CA PHE A 537 -2.16 27.02 5.33
C PHE A 537 -3.36 27.01 6.28
N ALA A 538 -3.75 25.86 6.82
CA ALA A 538 -4.85 25.72 7.76
C ALA A 538 -4.67 26.63 8.98
N THR A 539 -3.45 26.75 9.51
CA THR A 539 -3.18 27.65 10.64
C THR A 539 -3.49 29.12 10.32
N LYS A 540 -3.28 29.54 9.07
CA LYS A 540 -3.60 30.91 8.61
C LYS A 540 -5.08 31.05 8.28
N HIS A 541 -5.66 30.06 7.61
CA HIS A 541 -7.04 30.09 7.13
C HIS A 541 -8.06 29.97 8.27
N LEU A 542 -7.82 29.08 9.22
CA LEU A 542 -8.66 28.87 10.40
C LEU A 542 -8.30 29.79 11.57
N GLY A 543 -7.14 30.48 11.49
CA GLY A 543 -6.66 31.37 12.54
C GLY A 543 -6.27 30.64 13.83
N THR A 544 -5.79 29.40 13.75
CA THR A 544 -5.38 28.63 14.94
C THR A 544 -4.06 29.13 15.52
N ASP A 545 -3.90 28.98 16.83
CA ASP A 545 -2.66 29.39 17.52
C ASP A 545 -1.46 28.51 17.18
N ALA A 546 -1.72 27.26 16.80
CA ALA A 546 -0.71 26.23 16.54
C ALA A 546 -1.12 25.32 15.38
N GLY A 547 -0.15 24.55 14.89
CA GLY A 547 -0.35 23.50 13.90
C GLY A 547 0.57 22.31 14.16
N MET A 548 0.04 21.09 14.05
CA MET A 548 0.81 19.84 14.19
C MET A 548 0.53 18.88 13.03
N SER A 549 1.58 18.43 12.33
CA SER A 549 1.50 17.46 11.23
C SER A 549 2.04 16.13 11.72
N VAL A 550 1.22 15.09 11.73
CA VAL A 550 1.70 13.70 11.94
C VAL A 550 2.23 13.20 10.61
N THR A 551 3.55 13.09 10.50
CA THR A 551 4.23 12.78 9.25
C THR A 551 5.53 12.06 9.51
N GLY A 552 5.93 11.15 8.61
CA GLY A 552 7.30 10.61 8.52
C GLY A 552 8.14 11.29 7.43
N SER A 553 7.57 12.28 6.72
CA SER A 553 8.19 12.99 5.60
C SER A 553 8.69 12.02 4.53
N HIS A 554 9.92 12.18 4.04
CA HIS A 554 10.58 11.24 3.13
C HIS A 554 11.23 10.02 3.82
N ASN A 555 10.95 9.67 5.08
CA ASN A 555 11.58 8.47 5.65
C ASN A 555 10.90 7.18 5.13
N PRO A 556 11.50 5.98 5.32
CA PRO A 556 10.85 4.70 4.98
C PRO A 556 9.48 4.51 5.68
N PRO A 557 8.59 3.62 5.19
CA PRO A 557 7.20 3.48 5.65
C PRO A 557 6.95 3.32 7.15
N ASP A 558 7.89 2.70 7.86
CA ASP A 558 7.85 2.40 9.29
C ASP A 558 8.17 3.61 10.19
N TYR A 559 8.73 4.69 9.62
CA TYR A 559 8.93 5.94 10.33
C TYR A 559 7.65 6.76 10.43
N ASN A 560 7.51 7.50 11.52
CA ASN A 560 6.55 8.59 11.65
C ASN A 560 7.10 9.66 12.62
N GLY A 561 6.34 10.71 12.85
CA GLY A 561 6.83 11.89 13.56
C GLY A 561 5.81 13.02 13.61
N ILE A 562 6.23 14.15 14.18
CA ILE A 562 5.37 15.31 14.39
C ILE A 562 6.15 16.59 14.07
N LYS A 563 5.71 17.31 13.04
CA LYS A 563 6.15 18.69 12.75
C LYS A 563 5.23 19.67 13.48
N MET A 564 5.77 20.71 14.08
CA MET A 564 5.02 21.59 15.00
C MET A 564 5.27 23.07 14.72
N THR A 565 4.23 23.87 14.94
CA THR A 565 4.30 25.34 14.98
C THR A 565 3.48 25.85 16.16
N LEU A 566 3.93 26.95 16.77
CA LEU A 566 3.25 27.57 17.90
C LEU A 566 3.36 29.10 17.83
N GLY A 567 2.23 29.79 17.94
CA GLY A 567 2.17 31.25 17.87
C GLY A 567 2.65 31.79 16.52
N GLY A 568 2.44 31.05 15.44
CA GLY A 568 2.89 31.41 14.09
C GLY A 568 4.40 31.27 13.84
N ARG A 569 5.15 30.64 14.76
CA ARG A 569 6.58 30.38 14.64
C ARG A 569 6.86 28.87 14.56
N SER A 570 7.99 28.50 13.95
CA SER A 570 8.51 27.12 13.96
C SER A 570 8.79 26.67 15.39
N PHE A 571 8.50 25.41 15.71
CA PHE A 571 8.77 24.80 17.02
C PHE A 571 9.96 23.83 16.89
N PHE A 572 11.15 24.23 17.36
CA PHE A 572 12.40 23.52 17.09
C PHE A 572 13.43 23.68 18.23
N GLY A 573 14.51 22.92 18.21
CA GLY A 573 15.64 23.01 19.14
C GLY A 573 15.21 22.89 20.60
N GLN A 574 15.44 23.95 21.39
CA GLN A 574 15.14 23.96 22.83
C GLN A 574 13.65 23.75 23.14
N ASP A 575 12.74 24.13 22.24
CA ASP A 575 11.30 23.93 22.42
C ASP A 575 10.95 22.43 22.42
N ILE A 576 11.54 21.66 21.48
CA ILE A 576 11.39 20.20 21.41
C ILE A 576 12.02 19.53 22.62
N GLN A 577 13.16 20.03 23.09
CA GLN A 577 13.79 19.52 24.31
C GLN A 577 12.94 19.80 25.56
N ALA A 578 12.28 20.96 25.64
CA ALA A 578 11.36 21.29 26.72
C ALA A 578 10.11 20.41 26.68
N LEU A 579 9.52 20.21 25.49
CA LEU A 579 8.42 19.28 25.24
C LEU A 579 8.77 17.87 25.73
N GLY A 580 9.94 17.35 25.34
CA GLY A 580 10.39 16.02 25.72
C GLY A 580 10.68 15.85 27.21
N ARG A 581 11.14 16.90 27.91
CA ARG A 581 11.28 16.86 29.38
C ARG A 581 9.92 16.75 30.06
N LEU A 582 8.94 17.53 29.59
CA LEU A 582 7.59 17.55 30.14
C LEU A 582 6.83 16.25 29.86
N ALA A 583 6.97 15.71 28.64
CA ALA A 583 6.40 14.42 28.25
C ALA A 583 6.92 13.27 29.13
N ARG A 584 8.20 13.31 29.54
CA ARG A 584 8.81 12.31 30.45
C ARG A 584 8.41 12.49 31.91
N SER A 585 8.26 13.73 32.38
CA SER A 585 7.89 13.97 33.79
C SER A 585 6.40 13.69 34.06
N GLY A 586 5.55 13.83 33.04
CA GLY A 586 4.10 13.67 33.18
C GLY A 586 3.42 14.85 33.88
N ASP A 587 4.15 15.96 34.10
CA ASP A 587 3.65 17.17 34.78
C ASP A 587 2.74 18.00 33.87
N PHE A 588 1.65 17.41 33.43
CA PHE A 588 0.73 18.00 32.49
C PHE A 588 -0.28 18.91 33.19
N THR A 589 -0.63 20.02 32.55
CA THR A 589 -1.82 20.76 32.93
C THR A 589 -3.07 19.92 32.66
N ALA A 590 -4.04 19.97 33.57
CA ALA A 590 -5.35 19.40 33.35
C ALA A 590 -6.23 20.38 32.58
N GLY A 591 -7.01 19.87 31.63
CA GLY A 591 -7.99 20.64 30.89
C GLY A 591 -9.11 19.76 30.35
N ARG A 592 -10.16 20.39 29.84
CA ARG A 592 -11.18 19.72 29.03
C ARG A 592 -11.29 20.46 27.71
N GLY A 593 -10.58 19.93 26.72
CA GLY A 593 -10.60 20.44 25.36
C GLY A 593 -11.78 19.89 24.57
N ARG A 594 -11.77 20.16 23.27
CA ARG A 594 -12.68 19.55 22.30
C ARG A 594 -11.99 19.44 20.96
N TRP A 595 -12.51 18.64 20.07
CA TRP A 595 -12.07 18.63 18.68
C TRP A 595 -13.25 18.72 17.73
N GLU A 596 -12.99 19.23 16.53
CA GLU A 596 -13.92 19.24 15.40
C GLU A 596 -13.17 18.87 14.12
N ALA A 597 -13.88 18.30 13.14
CA ALA A 597 -13.34 18.05 11.81
C ALA A 597 -13.51 19.30 10.93
N CYS A 598 -12.47 19.70 10.21
CA CYS A 598 -12.47 20.89 9.37
C CYS A 598 -11.83 20.58 8.00
N SER A 599 -12.61 20.64 6.92
CA SER A 599 -12.04 20.55 5.57
C SER A 599 -11.47 21.90 5.16
N VAL A 600 -10.22 21.92 4.68
CA VAL A 600 -9.56 23.13 4.15
C VAL A 600 -8.93 22.90 2.77
N ASP A 601 -9.18 21.73 2.19
CA ASP A 601 -8.60 21.26 0.94
C ASP A 601 -9.02 22.11 -0.27
N ASP A 602 -10.31 22.39 -0.42
CA ASP A 602 -10.80 23.22 -1.52
C ASP A 602 -10.31 24.67 -1.39
N ALA A 603 -10.25 25.21 -0.17
CA ALA A 603 -9.71 26.55 0.11
C ALA A 603 -8.20 26.62 -0.18
N TYR A 604 -7.46 25.57 0.16
CA TYR A 604 -6.04 25.45 -0.14
C TYR A 604 -5.79 25.38 -1.65
N VAL A 605 -6.50 24.49 -2.37
CA VAL A 605 -6.38 24.36 -3.83
C VAL A 605 -6.75 25.67 -4.54
N ALA A 606 -7.85 26.31 -4.15
CA ALA A 606 -8.24 27.60 -4.71
C ALA A 606 -7.18 28.69 -4.44
N ARG A 607 -6.58 28.67 -3.25
CA ARG A 607 -5.50 29.60 -2.90
C ARG A 607 -4.27 29.38 -3.77
N LEU A 608 -3.86 28.14 -3.99
CA LEU A 608 -2.73 27.80 -4.86
C LEU A 608 -2.99 28.23 -6.30
N ALA A 609 -4.13 27.82 -6.87
CA ALA A 609 -4.52 28.12 -8.24
C ALA A 609 -4.68 29.63 -8.51
N GLY A 610 -5.01 30.42 -7.49
CA GLY A 610 -5.21 31.86 -7.62
C GLY A 610 -3.98 32.67 -8.07
N ASP A 611 -2.77 32.13 -7.93
CA ASP A 611 -1.53 32.76 -8.42
C ASP A 611 -1.06 32.19 -9.78
N MET A 612 -1.85 31.31 -10.40
CA MET A 612 -1.65 30.92 -11.79
C MET A 612 -2.06 32.07 -12.72
N VAL A 613 -1.19 32.42 -13.66
CA VAL A 613 -1.47 33.48 -14.66
C VAL A 613 -1.99 32.87 -15.96
N SER A 614 -2.78 33.65 -16.70
CA SER A 614 -3.14 33.29 -18.08
C SER A 614 -1.89 33.33 -18.97
N GLY A 615 -1.65 32.26 -19.72
CA GLY A 615 -0.50 32.11 -20.60
C GLY A 615 -0.67 30.93 -21.54
N ARG A 616 0.41 30.47 -22.17
CA ARG A 616 0.35 29.27 -23.02
C ARG A 616 0.01 28.03 -22.17
N PRO A 617 -0.82 27.10 -22.68
CA PRO A 617 -1.07 25.85 -21.98
C PRO A 617 0.22 25.02 -21.90
N LEU A 618 0.41 24.31 -20.79
CA LEU A 618 1.57 23.44 -20.54
C LEU A 618 1.13 21.98 -20.43
N ASN A 619 1.95 21.07 -20.92
CA ASN A 619 1.85 19.64 -20.68
C ASN A 619 2.76 19.29 -19.51
N VAL A 620 2.19 18.83 -18.40
CA VAL A 620 2.94 18.60 -17.14
C VAL A 620 2.74 17.18 -16.65
N ALA A 621 3.83 16.46 -16.43
CA ALA A 621 3.80 15.20 -15.69
C ALA A 621 3.96 15.48 -14.18
N TRP A 622 3.19 14.79 -13.35
CA TRP A 622 3.23 14.93 -11.90
C TRP A 622 3.40 13.59 -11.21
N ASP A 623 4.27 13.56 -10.20
CA ASP A 623 4.55 12.38 -9.39
C ASP A 623 4.54 12.73 -7.89
N PRO A 624 3.44 12.48 -7.16
CA PRO A 624 3.40 12.65 -5.72
C PRO A 624 3.98 11.44 -4.97
N GLY A 625 4.51 10.42 -5.65
CA GLY A 625 5.17 9.26 -5.06
C GLY A 625 4.31 8.50 -4.04
N ASN A 626 3.00 8.39 -4.28
CA ASN A 626 2.01 7.84 -3.35
C ASN A 626 1.89 8.59 -2.00
N GLY A 627 2.46 9.80 -1.90
CA GLY A 627 2.48 10.64 -0.71
C GLY A 627 1.20 11.43 -0.45
N ALA A 628 1.18 12.19 0.66
CA ALA A 628 -0.01 12.88 1.16
C ALA A 628 -0.56 13.97 0.22
N ALA A 629 0.30 14.53 -0.65
CA ALA A 629 -0.09 15.56 -1.59
C ALA A 629 -1.00 15.04 -2.72
N ALA A 630 -1.09 13.73 -2.96
CA ALA A 630 -1.74 13.18 -4.15
C ALA A 630 -3.23 13.59 -4.28
N ALA A 631 -3.98 13.56 -3.17
CA ALA A 631 -5.40 13.91 -3.18
C ALA A 631 -5.66 15.39 -3.54
N VAL A 632 -4.89 16.31 -2.97
CA VAL A 632 -5.02 17.75 -3.29
C VAL A 632 -4.41 18.09 -4.64
N LEU A 633 -3.38 17.38 -5.07
CA LEU A 633 -2.77 17.53 -6.40
C LEU A 633 -3.77 17.16 -7.50
N GLN A 634 -4.52 16.07 -7.35
CA GLN A 634 -5.60 15.73 -8.30
C GLN A 634 -6.62 16.86 -8.44
N LYS A 635 -7.00 17.51 -7.33
CA LYS A 635 -7.90 18.67 -7.36
C LYS A 635 -7.25 19.88 -8.02
N LEU A 636 -5.99 20.17 -7.70
CA LEU A 636 -5.22 21.28 -8.28
C LEU A 636 -5.08 21.11 -9.79
N CYS A 637 -4.70 19.93 -10.28
CA CYS A 637 -4.56 19.64 -11.71
C CYS A 637 -5.85 19.84 -12.50
N ARG A 638 -7.03 19.65 -11.89
CA ARG A 638 -8.33 19.94 -12.54
C ARG A 638 -8.60 21.44 -12.70
N SER A 639 -7.96 22.28 -11.89
CA SER A 639 -8.11 23.73 -11.89
C SER A 639 -7.04 24.47 -12.71
N LEU A 640 -5.92 23.80 -13.01
CA LEU A 640 -4.81 24.38 -13.77
C LEU A 640 -5.04 24.24 -15.29
N PRO A 641 -4.56 25.21 -16.09
CA PRO A 641 -4.66 25.15 -17.55
C PRO A 641 -3.63 24.20 -18.15
N GLY A 642 -4.01 23.56 -19.27
CA GLY A 642 -3.14 22.65 -20.02
C GLY A 642 -3.47 21.18 -19.78
N ARG A 643 -2.51 20.29 -20.07
CA ARG A 643 -2.66 18.84 -19.90
C ARG A 643 -1.82 18.39 -18.72
N HIS A 644 -2.44 17.68 -17.79
CA HIS A 644 -1.76 17.16 -16.60
C HIS A 644 -1.83 15.63 -16.59
N VAL A 645 -0.65 14.99 -16.60
CA VAL A 645 -0.51 13.54 -16.50
C VAL A 645 -0.06 13.23 -15.08
N LEU A 646 -0.87 12.49 -14.32
CA LEU A 646 -0.53 12.09 -12.96
C LEU A 646 -0.10 10.62 -12.95
N ILE A 647 1.05 10.34 -12.34
CA ILE A 647 1.49 9.00 -11.97
C ILE A 647 1.56 8.88 -10.46
N ASN A 648 1.50 7.66 -9.93
CA ASN A 648 1.63 7.38 -8.49
C ASN A 648 0.69 8.23 -7.60
N ASP A 649 -0.49 8.57 -8.11
CA ASP A 649 -1.40 9.59 -7.57
C ASP A 649 -2.44 9.04 -6.58
N ARG A 650 -2.30 7.78 -6.19
CA ARG A 650 -3.06 7.18 -5.10
C ARG A 650 -2.21 7.18 -3.83
N VAL A 651 -2.76 7.70 -2.75
CA VAL A 651 -2.11 7.70 -1.44
C VAL A 651 -1.95 6.26 -0.96
N ASP A 652 -0.72 5.83 -0.75
CA ASP A 652 -0.37 4.51 -0.25
C ASP A 652 0.92 4.58 0.57
N GLY A 653 0.78 4.51 1.89
CA GLY A 653 1.89 4.59 2.84
C GLY A 653 2.92 3.46 2.75
N ARG A 654 2.73 2.47 1.87
CA ARG A 654 3.75 1.45 1.54
C ARG A 654 4.75 1.93 0.49
N PHE A 655 4.44 3.03 -0.21
CA PHE A 655 5.23 3.60 -1.31
C PHE A 655 5.61 2.55 -2.38
N PRO A 656 4.60 1.90 -3.01
CA PRO A 656 4.83 0.73 -3.87
C PRO A 656 5.58 1.01 -5.17
N ALA A 657 5.60 2.26 -5.65
CA ALA A 657 6.29 2.64 -6.89
C ALA A 657 7.78 2.89 -6.65
N HIS A 658 8.08 3.92 -5.87
CA HIS A 658 9.41 4.27 -5.38
C HIS A 658 9.25 5.07 -4.08
N HIS A 659 10.35 5.29 -3.38
CA HIS A 659 10.34 6.16 -2.20
C HIS A 659 10.01 7.60 -2.63
N PRO A 660 9.04 8.31 -2.01
CA PRO A 660 8.78 9.72 -2.30
C PRO A 660 9.87 10.65 -1.72
N ASP A 661 11.06 10.58 -2.31
CA ASP A 661 12.18 11.50 -2.07
C ASP A 661 12.71 12.02 -3.42
N PRO A 662 12.26 13.22 -3.86
CA PRO A 662 12.67 13.78 -5.14
C PRO A 662 14.12 14.31 -5.14
N THR A 663 14.81 14.29 -4.00
CA THR A 663 16.23 14.67 -3.92
C THR A 663 17.17 13.57 -4.40
N VAL A 664 16.63 12.35 -4.58
CA VAL A 664 17.35 11.19 -5.11
C VAL A 664 16.92 10.98 -6.55
N GLU A 665 17.82 11.19 -7.50
CA GLU A 665 17.51 11.14 -8.93
C GLU A 665 16.93 9.80 -9.39
N ALA A 666 17.34 8.68 -8.77
CA ALA A 666 16.78 7.36 -9.08
C ALA A 666 15.26 7.29 -8.86
N ASN A 667 14.72 8.06 -7.91
CA ASN A 667 13.28 8.15 -7.66
C ASN A 667 12.54 8.98 -8.73
N LEU A 668 13.26 9.68 -9.62
CA LEU A 668 12.68 10.47 -10.71
C LEU A 668 12.64 9.69 -12.03
N ALA A 669 13.08 8.43 -12.06
CA ALA A 669 13.18 7.65 -13.29
C ALA A 669 11.84 7.50 -14.02
N GLN A 670 10.77 7.12 -13.29
CA GLN A 670 9.42 7.01 -13.87
C GLN A 670 8.91 8.35 -14.39
N LEU A 671 9.12 9.43 -13.64
CA LEU A 671 8.74 10.77 -14.08
C LEU A 671 9.46 11.18 -15.38
N LYS A 672 10.77 10.90 -15.51
CA LYS A 672 11.54 11.16 -16.73
C LYS A 672 10.99 10.38 -17.93
N GLU A 673 10.66 9.10 -17.72
CA GLU A 673 10.06 8.25 -18.76
C GLU A 673 8.73 8.82 -19.24
N VAL A 674 7.86 9.25 -18.32
CA VAL A 674 6.56 9.83 -18.66
C VAL A 674 6.71 11.18 -19.35
N VAL A 675 7.64 12.04 -18.90
CA VAL A 675 7.92 13.32 -19.57
C VAL A 675 8.29 13.09 -21.04
N ALA A 676 9.17 12.12 -21.30
CA ALA A 676 9.57 11.79 -22.66
C ALA A 676 8.44 11.13 -23.48
N ALA A 677 7.72 10.16 -22.89
CA ALA A 677 6.67 9.40 -23.58
C ALA A 677 5.44 10.26 -23.93
N GLU A 678 5.08 11.20 -23.05
CA GLU A 678 3.89 12.04 -23.20
C GLU A 678 4.19 13.41 -23.85
N GLY A 679 5.47 13.69 -24.13
CA GLY A 679 5.90 14.98 -24.69
C GLY A 679 5.57 16.15 -23.77
N CYS A 680 5.85 16.00 -22.47
CA CYS A 680 5.59 17.03 -21.48
C CYS A 680 6.63 18.17 -21.55
N ASP A 681 6.20 19.41 -21.28
CA ASP A 681 7.09 20.57 -21.13
C ASP A 681 8.02 20.43 -19.91
N LEU A 682 7.53 19.75 -18.87
CA LEU A 682 8.25 19.44 -17.63
C LEU A 682 7.58 18.30 -16.84
N GLY A 683 8.33 17.72 -15.92
CA GLY A 683 7.86 16.84 -14.87
C GLY A 683 8.08 17.44 -13.48
N ILE A 684 7.15 17.20 -12.56
CA ILE A 684 7.22 17.66 -11.18
C ILE A 684 7.00 16.50 -10.22
N ALA A 685 7.96 16.26 -9.33
CA ALA A 685 7.86 15.27 -8.25
C ALA A 685 7.68 15.96 -6.90
N LEU A 686 6.95 15.32 -5.99
CA LEU A 686 6.75 15.76 -4.61
C LEU A 686 7.29 14.71 -3.64
N ASP A 687 7.73 15.15 -2.46
CA ASP A 687 8.09 14.23 -1.39
C ASP A 687 6.86 13.73 -0.60
N GLY A 688 7.10 12.81 0.35
CA GLY A 688 6.04 12.06 1.03
C GLY A 688 4.99 12.92 1.74
N ASP A 689 5.37 14.11 2.22
CA ASP A 689 4.46 15.06 2.85
C ASP A 689 4.27 16.39 2.09
N GLY A 690 4.79 16.49 0.87
CA GLY A 690 4.50 17.56 -0.09
C GLY A 690 5.11 18.92 0.22
N ASP A 691 6.16 19.00 1.05
CA ASP A 691 6.87 20.25 1.33
C ASP A 691 8.18 20.40 0.52
N ARG A 692 8.57 19.38 -0.25
CA ARG A 692 9.68 19.44 -1.20
C ARG A 692 9.27 19.12 -2.63
N ILE A 693 9.90 19.85 -3.56
CA ILE A 693 9.71 19.72 -5.00
C ILE A 693 10.97 19.18 -5.69
N GLY A 694 10.79 18.25 -6.62
CA GLY A 694 11.76 17.90 -7.66
C GLY A 694 11.23 18.27 -9.03
N VAL A 695 12.10 18.69 -9.94
CA VAL A 695 11.70 19.15 -11.27
C VAL A 695 12.58 18.52 -12.34
N VAL A 696 11.95 18.09 -13.43
CA VAL A 696 12.59 17.52 -14.61
C VAL A 696 12.18 18.37 -15.83
N ASP A 697 13.13 18.80 -16.66
CA ASP A 697 12.79 19.49 -17.92
C ASP A 697 12.34 18.51 -19.03
N HIS A 698 11.85 19.03 -20.15
CA HIS A 698 11.41 18.20 -21.28
C HIS A 698 12.50 17.32 -21.90
N LEU A 699 13.79 17.55 -21.58
CA LEU A 699 14.92 16.72 -22.03
C LEU A 699 15.28 15.64 -21.00
N GLY A 700 14.52 15.52 -19.90
CA GLY A 700 14.76 14.53 -18.84
C GLY A 700 15.85 14.96 -17.84
N ARG A 701 16.29 16.21 -17.85
CA ARG A 701 17.35 16.72 -16.97
C ARG A 701 16.75 17.25 -15.68
N VAL A 702 17.35 16.89 -14.54
CA VAL A 702 16.88 17.35 -13.22
C VAL A 702 17.29 18.81 -13.00
N LEU A 703 16.37 19.61 -12.47
CA LEU A 703 16.64 20.93 -11.92
C LEU A 703 16.69 20.83 -10.40
N TRP A 704 17.89 21.01 -9.85
CA TRP A 704 18.11 20.95 -8.41
C TRP A 704 17.57 22.19 -7.70
N GLY A 705 17.34 22.09 -6.38
CA GLY A 705 16.63 23.12 -5.60
C GLY A 705 17.24 24.52 -5.71
N ASP A 706 18.57 24.63 -5.77
CA ASP A 706 19.29 25.89 -5.96
C ASP A 706 19.10 26.49 -7.35
N GLN A 707 19.14 25.68 -8.41
CA GLN A 707 18.87 26.09 -9.80
C GLN A 707 17.42 26.53 -9.97
N LEU A 708 16.48 25.75 -9.43
CA LEU A 708 15.06 26.09 -9.43
C LEU A 708 14.81 27.42 -8.71
N LEU A 709 15.47 27.63 -7.58
CA LEU A 709 15.35 28.86 -6.80
C LEU A 709 15.81 30.10 -7.56
N VAL A 710 16.88 30.01 -8.38
CA VAL A 710 17.30 31.12 -9.28
C VAL A 710 16.20 31.46 -10.27
N ILE A 711 15.59 30.46 -10.91
CA ILE A 711 14.51 30.65 -11.89
C ILE A 711 13.30 31.32 -11.21
N LEU A 712 12.92 30.85 -10.02
CA LEU A 712 11.82 31.40 -9.25
C LEU A 712 12.10 32.82 -8.73
N ALA A 713 13.37 33.17 -8.49
CA ALA A 713 13.76 34.48 -7.97
C ALA A 713 13.64 35.61 -9.01
N GLY A 714 13.79 35.32 -10.31
CA GLY A 714 13.75 36.34 -11.36
C GLY A 714 12.51 37.25 -11.29
N PRO A 715 11.28 36.70 -11.39
CA PRO A 715 10.05 37.49 -11.28
C PRO A 715 9.88 38.13 -9.90
N VAL A 716 10.30 37.45 -8.83
CA VAL A 716 10.20 37.99 -7.47
C VAL A 716 11.07 39.25 -7.33
N LEU A 717 12.31 39.23 -7.82
CA LEU A 717 13.22 40.37 -7.78
C LEU A 717 12.82 41.49 -8.74
N ALA A 718 12.13 41.17 -9.84
CA ALA A 718 11.54 42.19 -10.70
C ALA A 718 10.46 43.01 -9.97
N GLU A 719 9.67 42.38 -9.10
CA GLU A 719 8.66 43.05 -8.27
C GLU A 719 9.21 43.57 -6.93
N CYS A 720 10.30 42.99 -6.42
CA CYS A 720 10.95 43.35 -5.17
C CYS A 720 12.47 43.62 -5.38
N PRO A 721 12.88 44.69 -6.08
CA PRO A 721 14.28 44.97 -6.35
C PRO A 721 15.10 45.13 -5.07
N GLY A 722 16.33 44.57 -5.04
CA GLY A 722 17.21 44.66 -3.88
C GLY A 722 16.84 43.77 -2.70
N ALA A 723 15.76 42.98 -2.80
CA ALA A 723 15.31 42.12 -1.71
C ALA A 723 16.29 40.96 -1.42
N ALA A 724 16.28 40.50 -0.17
CA ALA A 724 17.07 39.35 0.24
C ALA A 724 16.49 38.04 -0.32
N VAL A 725 17.32 37.19 -0.90
CA VAL A 725 16.93 35.82 -1.28
C VAL A 725 17.87 34.85 -0.55
N ILE A 726 17.29 33.94 0.22
CA ILE A 726 18.02 33.06 1.13
C ILE A 726 18.22 31.69 0.49
N ALA A 727 19.43 31.16 0.57
CA ALA A 727 19.68 29.74 0.32
C ALA A 727 20.62 29.12 1.37
N ASP A 728 20.52 27.82 1.58
CA ASP A 728 21.34 27.12 2.55
C ASP A 728 22.81 26.97 2.11
N VAL A 729 23.71 26.70 3.07
CA VAL A 729 25.15 26.51 2.82
C VAL A 729 25.47 25.43 1.77
N LYS A 730 24.55 24.49 1.51
CA LYS A 730 24.74 23.46 0.48
C LYS A 730 24.54 23.96 -0.94
N SER A 731 23.86 25.08 -1.15
CA SER A 731 23.48 25.57 -2.47
C SER A 731 24.68 26.03 -3.30
N SER A 732 24.64 25.80 -4.61
CA SER A 732 25.68 26.18 -5.58
C SER A 732 26.10 27.64 -5.46
N GLN A 733 27.37 27.95 -5.76
CA GLN A 733 27.81 29.35 -5.86
C GLN A 733 27.06 30.11 -6.97
N VAL A 734 26.58 29.39 -8.00
CA VAL A 734 25.75 29.91 -9.09
C VAL A 734 24.52 30.62 -8.55
N PHE A 735 23.87 30.08 -7.51
CA PHE A 735 22.72 30.74 -6.91
C PHE A 735 23.08 32.13 -6.38
N PHE A 736 24.13 32.24 -5.57
CA PHE A 736 24.51 33.50 -4.94
C PHE A 736 24.91 34.55 -5.97
N ASP A 737 25.64 34.14 -7.01
CA ASP A 737 26.10 35.02 -8.07
C ASP A 737 24.92 35.49 -8.96
N GLU A 738 24.00 34.58 -9.31
CA GLU A 738 22.84 34.92 -10.14
C GLU A 738 21.84 35.81 -9.41
N ILE A 739 21.60 35.60 -8.11
CA ILE A 739 20.76 36.52 -7.32
C ILE A 739 21.37 37.92 -7.30
N ALA A 740 22.69 38.05 -7.09
CA ALA A 740 23.36 39.33 -7.15
C ALA A 740 23.27 39.97 -8.54
N ARG A 741 23.44 39.16 -9.61
CA ARG A 741 23.31 39.60 -11.01
C ARG A 741 21.91 40.10 -11.34
N LEU A 742 20.88 39.47 -10.78
CA LEU A 742 19.48 39.88 -10.89
C LEU A 742 19.13 41.10 -10.03
N GLY A 743 20.09 41.67 -9.30
CA GLY A 743 19.90 42.86 -8.46
C GLY A 743 19.28 42.57 -7.09
N GLY A 744 19.28 41.31 -6.66
CA GLY A 744 18.90 40.89 -5.31
C GLY A 744 20.08 40.86 -4.34
N LYS A 745 19.79 40.64 -3.06
CA LYS A 745 20.79 40.42 -2.01
C LYS A 745 20.85 38.93 -1.64
N PRO A 746 21.84 38.17 -2.11
CA PRO A 746 21.96 36.77 -1.74
C PRO A 746 22.33 36.63 -0.26
N VAL A 747 21.67 35.72 0.46
CA VAL A 747 21.92 35.46 1.89
C VAL A 747 22.14 33.98 2.10
N MET A 748 23.29 33.62 2.67
CA MET A 748 23.61 32.24 3.04
C MET A 748 23.03 31.92 4.42
N SER A 749 22.33 30.79 4.53
CA SER A 749 21.73 30.32 5.78
C SER A 749 22.25 28.94 6.18
N ARG A 750 22.10 28.64 7.46
CA ARG A 750 22.18 27.27 7.98
C ARG A 750 21.13 26.38 7.30
N THR A 751 21.48 25.12 7.06
CA THR A 751 20.55 24.11 6.55
C THR A 751 19.50 23.79 7.61
N GLY A 752 18.25 23.60 7.20
CA GLY A 752 17.10 23.26 8.03
C GLY A 752 15.93 24.20 7.81
N HIS A 753 14.81 23.64 7.33
CA HIS A 753 13.58 24.37 7.00
C HIS A 753 13.07 25.32 8.10
N SER A 754 13.16 24.92 9.37
CA SER A 754 12.77 25.78 10.51
C SER A 754 13.68 27.00 10.72
N LEU A 755 14.98 26.86 10.43
CA LEU A 755 15.95 27.95 10.54
C LEU A 755 15.77 28.95 9.40
N ILE A 756 15.52 28.47 8.18
CA ILE A 756 15.24 29.33 7.03
C ILE A 756 13.96 30.13 7.25
N LYS A 757 12.86 29.50 7.71
CA LYS A 757 11.63 30.24 8.04
C LYS A 757 11.87 31.35 9.06
N SER A 758 12.70 31.09 10.08
CA SER A 758 13.05 32.09 11.09
C SER A 758 13.86 33.24 10.46
N LEU A 759 14.87 32.92 9.64
CA LEU A 759 15.69 33.93 8.98
C LEU A 759 14.89 34.76 7.95
N MET A 760 13.94 34.15 7.25
CA MET A 760 13.02 34.89 6.37
C MET A 760 12.20 35.91 7.15
N ALA A 761 11.66 35.53 8.31
CA ALA A 761 10.92 36.44 9.17
C ALA A 761 11.81 37.58 9.71
N GLU A 762 13.06 37.29 10.07
CA GLU A 762 14.04 38.28 10.56
C GLU A 762 14.49 39.26 9.47
N THR A 763 14.72 38.76 8.25
CA THR A 763 15.26 39.56 7.15
C THR A 763 14.19 40.20 6.26
N GLY A 764 12.94 39.76 6.38
CA GLY A 764 11.85 40.12 5.47
C GLY A 764 12.05 39.56 4.05
N ALA A 765 12.82 38.47 3.89
CA ALA A 765 13.11 37.91 2.58
C ALA A 765 11.83 37.41 1.88
N PRO A 766 11.53 37.87 0.65
CA PRO A 766 10.36 37.43 -0.10
C PRO A 766 10.42 35.96 -0.56
N LEU A 767 11.64 35.41 -0.68
CA LEU A 767 11.89 34.07 -1.22
C LEU A 767 13.09 33.44 -0.51
N ALA A 768 12.98 32.16 -0.19
CA ALA A 768 14.09 31.34 0.25
C ALA A 768 13.98 29.92 -0.32
N GLY A 769 15.06 29.16 -0.25
CA GLY A 769 15.01 27.73 -0.51
C GLY A 769 16.22 26.96 -0.01
N GLU A 770 16.13 25.65 -0.09
CA GLU A 770 17.21 24.72 0.24
C GLU A 770 17.55 23.86 -0.98
N MET A 771 18.79 23.37 -1.01
CA MET A 771 19.19 22.36 -1.98
C MET A 771 18.27 21.12 -1.97
N SER A 772 17.67 20.80 -0.82
CA SER A 772 16.73 19.68 -0.64
C SER A 772 15.35 19.91 -1.27
N GLY A 773 15.09 21.07 -1.88
CA GLY A 773 13.83 21.35 -2.58
C GLY A 773 12.73 21.93 -1.70
N HIS A 774 13.00 22.30 -0.43
CA HIS A 774 12.09 23.17 0.32
C HIS A 774 12.19 24.58 -0.28
N ILE A 775 11.08 25.10 -0.79
CA ILE A 775 11.01 26.44 -1.37
C ILE A 775 9.94 27.24 -0.61
N PHE A 776 10.32 28.43 -0.14
CA PHE A 776 9.53 29.26 0.76
C PHE A 776 9.20 30.58 0.08
N PHE A 777 7.91 30.86 -0.12
CA PHE A 777 7.46 32.14 -0.66
C PHE A 777 6.78 32.96 0.42
N ALA A 778 7.34 34.12 0.76
CA ALA A 778 6.60 35.20 1.42
C ALA A 778 6.02 36.17 0.38
N HIS A 779 6.67 36.30 -0.79
CA HIS A 779 6.13 37.05 -1.93
C HIS A 779 4.80 36.43 -2.38
N ARG A 780 3.72 37.22 -2.21
CA ARG A 780 2.34 36.84 -2.50
C ARG A 780 1.90 35.56 -1.79
N TYR A 781 2.55 35.13 -0.71
CA TYR A 781 2.18 33.90 0.00
C TYR A 781 2.52 34.02 1.49
N TYR A 782 2.63 32.91 2.22
CA TYR A 782 2.61 32.92 3.69
C TYR A 782 3.97 32.69 4.36
N GLY A 783 5.04 32.49 3.59
CA GLY A 783 6.42 32.36 4.07
C GLY A 783 6.82 30.96 4.55
N PHE A 784 5.95 29.96 4.40
CA PHE A 784 6.29 28.56 4.67
C PHE A 784 6.66 27.81 3.39
N ASP A 785 7.33 26.68 3.57
CA ASP A 785 7.71 25.73 2.52
C ASP A 785 6.47 25.04 1.95
N ASP A 786 6.29 25.14 0.63
CA ASP A 786 5.15 24.57 -0.08
C ASP A 786 5.54 24.20 -1.52
N ALA A 787 5.70 22.89 -1.76
CA ALA A 787 6.10 22.36 -3.05
C ALA A 787 5.02 22.57 -4.13
N LEU A 788 3.74 22.48 -3.77
CA LEU A 788 2.64 22.69 -4.71
C LEU A 788 2.56 24.17 -5.11
N TYR A 789 2.76 25.09 -4.16
CA TYR A 789 2.82 26.52 -4.49
C TYR A 789 4.05 26.86 -5.34
N ALA A 790 5.22 26.31 -5.01
CA ALA A 790 6.41 26.47 -5.84
C ALA A 790 6.20 25.95 -7.27
N ALA A 791 5.51 24.82 -7.42
CA ALA A 791 5.12 24.28 -8.72
C ALA A 791 4.20 25.23 -9.49
N VAL A 792 3.13 25.77 -8.86
CA VAL A 792 2.25 26.75 -9.51
C VAL A 792 3.03 28.00 -9.94
N ARG A 793 3.95 28.49 -9.10
CA ARG A 793 4.81 29.63 -9.45
C ARG A 793 5.74 29.33 -10.63
N LEU A 794 6.30 28.13 -10.71
CA LEU A 794 7.09 27.69 -11.86
C LEU A 794 6.25 27.62 -13.14
N LEU A 795 5.05 27.04 -13.05
CA LEU A 795 4.13 26.96 -14.19
C LEU A 795 3.72 28.35 -14.68
N ALA A 796 3.46 29.29 -13.78
CA ALA A 796 3.16 30.68 -14.13
C ALA A 796 4.32 31.36 -14.90
N ILE A 797 5.57 31.09 -14.51
CA ILE A 797 6.76 31.58 -15.21
C ILE A 797 6.85 31.01 -16.62
N LEU A 798 6.70 29.68 -16.76
CA LEU A 798 6.80 29.00 -18.05
C LEU A 798 5.64 29.35 -18.99
N ALA A 799 4.43 29.54 -18.46
CA ALA A 799 3.26 29.92 -19.25
C ALA A 799 3.38 31.35 -19.80
N GLY A 800 4.10 32.24 -19.12
CA GLY A 800 4.37 33.61 -19.53
C GLY A 800 5.67 33.82 -20.31
N SER A 801 6.38 32.75 -20.67
CA SER A 801 7.71 32.80 -21.29
C SER A 801 7.76 32.03 -22.61
N ASP A 802 8.47 32.57 -23.59
CA ASP A 802 8.82 31.89 -24.84
C ASP A 802 9.96 30.87 -24.67
N LYS A 803 10.70 30.95 -23.56
CA LYS A 803 11.76 30.00 -23.21
C LYS A 803 11.19 28.76 -22.54
N SER A 804 11.72 27.60 -22.90
CA SER A 804 11.48 26.34 -22.20
C SER A 804 12.26 26.29 -20.87
N LEU A 805 11.89 25.34 -20.00
CA LEU A 805 12.65 25.11 -18.77
C LEU A 805 14.11 24.70 -19.04
N ALA A 806 14.34 23.98 -20.15
CA ALA A 806 15.67 23.61 -20.60
C ALA A 806 16.51 24.84 -20.97
N ASP A 807 15.94 25.79 -21.72
CA ASP A 807 16.62 27.04 -22.08
C ASP A 807 16.97 27.87 -20.84
N MET A 808 16.09 27.87 -19.83
CA MET A 808 16.35 28.55 -18.56
C MET A 808 17.49 27.87 -17.78
N LYS A 809 17.55 26.54 -17.79
CA LYS A 809 18.66 25.78 -17.19
C LYS A 809 19.98 26.04 -17.93
N ASP A 810 19.96 26.04 -19.26
CA ASP A 810 21.16 26.23 -20.11
C ASP A 810 21.72 27.66 -20.02
N ALA A 811 20.92 28.64 -19.57
CA ALA A 811 21.37 29.99 -19.30
C ALA A 811 22.16 30.10 -17.98
N LEU A 812 22.09 29.11 -17.08
CA LEU A 812 22.85 29.08 -15.84
C LEU A 812 24.28 28.59 -16.11
N PRO A 813 25.30 29.13 -15.40
CA PRO A 813 26.65 28.60 -15.46
C PRO A 813 26.69 27.09 -15.16
N ALA A 814 27.36 26.33 -16.02
CA ALA A 814 27.56 24.91 -15.81
C ALA A 814 28.66 24.68 -14.76
N MET A 815 28.34 23.90 -13.72
CA MET A 815 29.26 23.51 -12.67
C MET A 815 29.28 21.99 -12.54
N ILE A 816 30.42 21.44 -12.12
CA ILE A 816 30.54 20.03 -11.74
C ILE A 816 30.57 19.97 -10.22
N ASN A 817 29.77 19.08 -9.64
CA ASN A 817 29.72 18.88 -8.20
C ASN A 817 29.81 17.41 -7.84
N THR A 818 30.22 17.16 -6.61
CA THR A 818 30.02 15.84 -6.01
C THR A 818 28.55 15.69 -5.64
N PRO A 819 28.04 14.44 -5.56
CA PRO A 819 26.84 14.18 -4.76
C PRO A 819 27.07 14.62 -3.30
N GLU A 820 26.00 14.61 -2.50
CA GLU A 820 26.15 14.75 -1.04
C GLU A 820 27.00 13.59 -0.51
N ILE A 821 28.13 13.94 0.11
CA ILE A 821 29.05 12.97 0.69
C ILE A 821 28.67 12.77 2.15
N ARG A 822 28.42 11.54 2.57
CA ARG A 822 28.20 11.17 3.98
C ARG A 822 29.42 10.45 4.52
N ILE A 823 29.96 10.96 5.62
CA ILE A 823 31.19 10.47 6.25
C ILE A 823 30.81 10.03 7.66
N ASP A 824 30.95 8.74 7.95
CA ASP A 824 30.64 8.20 9.28
C ASP A 824 31.50 8.88 10.35
N CYS A 825 30.84 9.37 11.39
CA CYS A 825 31.51 10.02 12.51
C CYS A 825 30.67 9.85 13.77
N ALA A 826 31.28 9.35 14.85
CA ALA A 826 30.60 9.19 16.13
C ALA A 826 29.87 10.48 16.54
N ASP A 827 28.67 10.34 17.10
CA ASP A 827 27.78 11.47 17.41
C ASP A 827 28.44 12.47 18.37
N GLU A 828 29.26 11.97 19.28
CA GLU A 828 30.04 12.74 20.26
C GLU A 828 31.23 13.48 19.64
N ARG A 829 31.67 13.11 18.42
CA ARG A 829 32.85 13.70 17.76
C ARG A 829 32.52 14.61 16.59
N LYS A 830 31.42 14.40 15.87
CA LYS A 830 31.12 15.12 14.62
C LYS A 830 31.20 16.64 14.74
N PHE A 831 30.68 17.21 15.83
CA PHE A 831 30.74 18.67 16.07
C PHE A 831 32.18 19.14 16.38
N THR A 832 32.92 18.38 17.19
CA THR A 832 34.32 18.70 17.50
C THR A 832 35.21 18.67 16.26
N VAL A 833 35.00 17.72 15.35
CA VAL A 833 35.75 17.65 14.08
C VAL A 833 35.57 18.92 13.25
N VAL A 834 34.33 19.41 13.13
CA VAL A 834 34.03 20.67 12.42
C VAL A 834 34.76 21.84 13.07
N GLU A 835 34.76 21.93 14.40
CA GLU A 835 35.45 23.01 15.12
C GLU A 835 36.97 22.95 14.99
N GLU A 836 37.56 21.75 14.99
CA GLU A 836 38.99 21.56 14.73
C GLU A 836 39.39 22.05 13.33
N VAL A 837 38.56 21.76 12.31
CA VAL A 837 38.77 22.25 10.94
C VAL A 837 38.62 23.77 10.89
N ARG A 838 37.57 24.33 11.52
CA ARG A 838 37.34 25.77 11.62
C ARG A 838 38.54 26.50 12.24
N ALA A 839 39.06 25.99 13.36
CA ALA A 839 40.21 26.57 14.04
C ALA A 839 41.47 26.58 13.16
N ARG A 840 41.72 25.51 12.39
CA ARG A 840 42.85 25.44 11.45
C ARG A 840 42.71 26.46 10.31
N LEU A 841 41.51 26.58 9.74
CA LEU A 841 41.23 27.56 8.68
C LEU A 841 41.37 29.00 9.17
N ALA A 842 40.93 29.30 10.40
CA ALA A 842 41.09 30.62 11.01
C ALA A 842 42.56 30.97 11.26
N ALA A 843 43.40 29.99 11.61
CA ALA A 843 44.83 30.18 11.82
C ALA A 843 45.62 30.38 10.51
N ASN A 844 45.16 29.82 9.40
CA ASN A 844 45.82 29.95 8.10
C ASN A 844 44.86 29.80 6.91
N ALA A 845 44.13 30.86 6.58
CA ALA A 845 43.17 30.84 5.48
C ALA A 845 43.82 30.92 4.08
N ASN A 846 45.11 31.27 3.96
CA ASN A 846 45.83 31.41 2.68
C ASN A 846 45.07 32.22 1.59
N GLY A 847 44.26 33.22 1.98
CA GLY A 847 43.45 34.02 1.05
C GLY A 847 42.13 33.37 0.58
N LEU A 848 41.76 32.22 1.14
CA LEU A 848 40.46 31.58 0.92
C LEU A 848 39.36 32.28 1.71
N ARG A 849 38.15 32.34 1.14
CA ARG A 849 36.97 32.84 1.83
C ARG A 849 36.34 31.68 2.60
N VAL A 850 36.21 31.82 3.92
CA VAL A 850 35.57 30.82 4.78
C VAL A 850 34.25 31.39 5.29
N ASP A 851 33.16 30.73 4.93
CA ASP A 851 31.85 30.95 5.53
C ASP A 851 31.62 29.88 6.59
N ASP A 852 31.16 30.31 7.75
CA ASP A 852 31.19 29.52 8.97
C ASP A 852 29.80 29.44 9.62
N VAL A 853 28.76 29.77 8.83
CA VAL A 853 27.34 29.83 9.21
C VAL A 853 26.80 28.47 9.66
N ASP A 854 27.08 27.39 8.92
CA ASP A 854 26.76 26.00 9.28
C ASP A 854 27.87 25.06 8.83
N GLY A 855 28.70 24.65 9.79
CA GLY A 855 29.96 23.99 9.48
C GLY A 855 31.01 24.96 8.97
N VAL A 856 31.75 24.53 7.94
CA VAL A 856 32.72 25.36 7.21
C VAL A 856 32.52 25.18 5.72
N ARG A 857 32.24 26.28 5.01
CA ARG A 857 32.23 26.36 3.55
C ARG A 857 33.41 27.21 3.08
N VAL A 858 34.36 26.58 2.40
CA VAL A 858 35.59 27.24 1.94
C VAL A 858 35.51 27.48 0.46
N THR A 859 35.56 28.74 0.05
CA THR A 859 35.57 29.18 -1.35
C THR A 859 36.96 29.64 -1.76
N GLY A 860 37.47 29.08 -2.85
CA GLY A 860 38.71 29.48 -3.51
C GLY A 860 38.48 29.85 -4.98
N PRO A 861 39.55 30.16 -5.73
CA PRO A 861 39.45 30.53 -7.15
C PRO A 861 38.94 29.38 -8.04
N ASP A 862 39.12 28.13 -7.62
CA ASP A 862 38.78 26.93 -8.40
C ASP A 862 37.44 26.28 -8.01
N GLY A 863 36.67 26.89 -7.10
CA GLY A 863 35.42 26.31 -6.58
C GLY A 863 35.30 26.40 -5.06
N TRP A 864 34.46 25.55 -4.47
CA TRP A 864 34.26 25.48 -3.03
C TRP A 864 34.04 24.05 -2.53
N TRP A 865 34.33 23.85 -1.24
CA TRP A 865 33.95 22.65 -0.50
C TRP A 865 33.25 23.02 0.81
N LEU A 866 32.35 22.15 1.26
CA LEU A 866 31.61 22.25 2.52
C LEU A 866 31.91 21.04 3.38
N LEU A 867 32.03 21.26 4.68
CA LEU A 867 31.98 20.24 5.71
C LEU A 867 31.08 20.72 6.85
N ARG A 868 30.03 19.96 7.16
CA ARG A 868 29.13 20.23 8.29
C ARG A 868 28.79 18.97 9.06
N ALA A 869 28.35 19.12 10.31
CA ALA A 869 27.82 18.01 11.09
C ALA A 869 26.33 17.80 10.78
N SER A 870 25.90 16.55 10.61
CA SER A 870 24.47 16.25 10.52
C SER A 870 23.80 16.42 11.88
N ASN A 871 22.67 17.12 11.93
CA ASN A 871 21.87 17.28 13.15
C ASN A 871 20.98 16.05 13.45
N THR A 872 20.85 15.13 12.49
CA THR A 872 19.90 14.01 12.57
C THR A 872 20.56 12.64 12.56
N GLN A 873 21.84 12.55 12.20
CA GLN A 873 22.58 11.30 12.04
C GLN A 873 24.02 11.44 12.56
N PRO A 874 24.68 10.34 12.98
CA PRO A 874 26.09 10.31 13.36
C PRO A 874 27.00 10.32 12.12
N VAL A 875 26.90 11.39 11.33
CA VAL A 875 27.68 11.59 10.11
C VAL A 875 28.10 13.05 9.96
N LEU A 876 29.24 13.27 9.31
CA LEU A 876 29.61 14.53 8.69
C LEU A 876 29.07 14.55 7.25
N VAL A 877 28.63 15.71 6.79
CA VAL A 877 28.13 15.92 5.43
C VAL A 877 29.12 16.82 4.69
N GLY A 878 29.60 16.32 3.55
CA GLY A 878 30.49 17.03 2.64
C GLY A 878 29.85 17.31 1.28
N ARG A 879 30.28 18.38 0.61
CA ARG A 879 29.94 18.67 -0.79
C ARG A 879 31.02 19.52 -1.43
N CYS A 880 31.38 19.24 -2.67
CA CYS A 880 32.32 20.04 -3.44
C CYS A 880 31.70 20.48 -4.77
N GLU A 881 32.10 21.65 -5.27
CA GLU A 881 31.69 22.18 -6.57
C GLU A 881 32.83 22.97 -7.21
N ALA A 882 32.97 22.84 -8.53
CA ALA A 882 33.95 23.56 -9.34
C ALA A 882 33.46 23.75 -10.78
N ALA A 883 34.13 24.60 -11.55
CA ALA A 883 33.81 24.84 -12.96
C ALA A 883 34.24 23.69 -13.89
N ASP A 884 35.22 22.88 -13.48
CA ASP A 884 35.74 21.76 -14.24
C ASP A 884 36.20 20.61 -13.31
N ALA A 885 36.52 19.46 -13.91
CA ALA A 885 36.88 18.25 -13.19
C ALA A 885 38.19 18.40 -12.37
N LEU A 886 39.16 19.14 -12.91
CA LEU A 886 40.43 19.37 -12.21
C LEU A 886 40.24 20.26 -10.98
N GLY A 887 39.39 21.27 -11.08
CA GLY A 887 38.97 22.11 -9.96
C GLY A 887 38.24 21.27 -8.91
N LEU A 888 37.34 20.37 -9.33
CA LEU A 888 36.60 19.51 -8.41
C LEU A 888 37.54 18.57 -7.64
N ASP A 889 38.51 17.96 -8.33
CA ASP A 889 39.53 17.12 -7.71
C ASP A 889 40.33 17.89 -6.66
N ARG A 890 40.65 19.16 -6.92
CA ARG A 890 41.31 20.04 -5.94
C ARG A 890 40.44 20.30 -4.71
N GLN A 891 39.13 20.55 -4.89
CA GLN A 891 38.21 20.75 -3.76
C GLN A 891 38.03 19.47 -2.92
N VAL A 892 37.91 18.31 -3.58
CA VAL A 892 37.81 17.01 -2.90
C VAL A 892 39.09 16.69 -2.13
N ALA A 893 40.27 16.97 -2.70
CA ALA A 893 41.54 16.81 -2.01
C ALA A 893 41.64 17.72 -0.78
N ALA A 894 41.22 18.99 -0.89
CA ALA A 894 41.23 19.92 0.23
C ALA A 894 40.32 19.47 1.39
N LEU A 895 39.09 19.04 1.08
CA LEU A 895 38.18 18.46 2.07
C LEU A 895 38.78 17.20 2.73
N THR A 896 39.37 16.32 1.92
CA THR A 896 40.01 15.08 2.37
C THR A 896 41.16 15.36 3.35
N ASP A 897 42.01 16.32 3.03
CA ASP A 897 43.13 16.70 3.89
C ASP A 897 42.65 17.35 5.20
N ALA A 898 41.59 18.15 5.14
CA ALA A 898 40.95 18.72 6.32
C ALA A 898 40.41 17.65 7.27
N LEU A 899 39.77 16.59 6.74
CA LEU A 899 39.27 15.44 7.51
C LEU A 899 40.41 14.61 8.13
N ARG A 900 41.44 14.30 7.34
CA ARG A 900 42.61 13.53 7.80
C ARG A 900 43.34 14.25 8.94
N ALA A 901 43.47 15.57 8.86
CA ALA A 901 44.06 16.38 9.92
C ALA A 901 43.26 16.36 11.24
N SER A 902 41.99 15.96 11.22
CA SER A 902 41.13 15.74 12.39
C SER A 902 40.97 14.26 12.76
N GLY A 903 41.77 13.36 12.17
CA GLY A 903 41.73 11.93 12.47
C GLY A 903 40.50 11.20 11.93
N VAL A 904 39.78 11.79 10.98
CA VAL A 904 38.64 11.14 10.32
C VAL A 904 39.12 10.51 9.02
N ALA A 905 38.80 9.22 8.84
CA ALA A 905 39.10 8.52 7.60
C ALA A 905 38.28 9.13 6.45
N ALA A 906 38.97 9.55 5.40
CA ALA A 906 38.30 10.01 4.19
C ALA A 906 37.69 8.79 3.45
N PRO A 907 36.43 8.85 3.00
CA PRO A 907 35.82 7.79 2.21
C PRO A 907 36.66 7.48 0.96
N VAL A 908 36.77 6.20 0.58
CA VAL A 908 37.57 5.76 -0.58
C VAL A 908 36.95 6.23 -1.91
N ASP A 909 35.66 6.56 -1.92
CA ASP A 909 34.86 6.88 -3.12
C ASP A 909 34.49 8.37 -3.27
N LEU A 910 35.28 9.31 -2.74
CA LEU A 910 34.97 10.76 -2.81
C LEU A 910 34.87 11.37 -4.22
N ILE A 911 35.13 10.60 -5.28
CA ILE A 911 35.10 11.05 -6.67
C ILE A 911 34.35 10.01 -7.52
N LYS A 912 33.03 10.12 -7.56
CA LYS A 912 32.25 9.80 -8.76
C LYS A 912 31.39 11.03 -9.05
N PRO A 913 31.56 11.71 -10.20
CA PRO A 913 30.65 12.78 -10.59
C PRO A 913 29.21 12.29 -10.49
N GLY A 914 28.32 13.09 -9.91
CA GLY A 914 26.88 12.87 -10.11
C GLY A 914 26.63 12.95 -11.62
N ALA A 915 26.01 11.90 -12.18
CA ALA A 915 25.67 11.84 -13.60
C ALA A 915 24.64 12.90 -13.97
#